data_AF-A0A1W9N247-F1
#
_entry.id   AF-A0A1W9N247-F1
#
_cell.length_a   1.000
_cell.length_b   1.000
_cell.length_c   1.000
_cell.angle_alpha   90.00
_cell.angle_beta   90.00
_cell.angle_gamma   90.00
#
_symmetry.space_group_name_H-M   'P 1'
#
loop_
_entity.id
_entity.type
_entity.pdbx_description
1 polymer ?
#
loop_
_entity_poly.entity_id
_entity_poly.type
_entity_poly.pdbx_seq_one_letter_code
_entity_poly.pdbx_strand_id
1 'polypeptide(L)'
;MYRFFSTLNNSPDFKEFAFILRWADMKDKEKEETYSKYSCHELNLFLYYKDRKFFDRVILPYIAHKKDKTFMDRWLLGENLEEYLKPWAFSQLNAAEKILLARRLPKEKERIAKHIKDQADLIPPDIDTYNRLFDTALRGRSLEESPEKPGAIGGMYQVSDAKEALKSKKVRDEEDTDAMMASEEAQPEMAAPPPSPPAVKREAFSGKDKAAAPKEFFKGRAEERKAVRRFFRSPDKTQEWAENNYYHVLIENQNADLIKVNRFWNDYAQSDPSTPFLSGHFLYATGNFTEMMMALAVSDMPITEQKGGLGIVFHKEIRDAAESEEKIPIMVSRSIFQSDDRYRYEGHEKFDKFIEGEFLVNTAYGCQFLLSNPTSSRRKFTAMLQIPEGAIPINNGFYSKGIPITLEPYGNKISEYYFYFPDTGNFKQYPAQIAKDEKFIASGSELALNVVAQLTKIDKGAWNYVSQNGSDKDVSDFLNTHNLNRIDLAKIAFRMKDKKFFKQIIAILENRGYFSSLLWSYSIYHNDPASISEYLKHSEYANRCGMYIDTPLLHLDPVERKAYQHLEYKPLVNARAHQLGRGRKILNDRLYEQYHKFMEYLSYRPASDDADMTAICYYLLLQDRVSESLTFFRQIDKIKLQTQMQYDYLQVYLDFYEGNVERARKIAAGYADYPVQHWRERFREAVTYLSPLPSPDRRGAGGEVSTEPGVDFKIEAGRIELDYRNLSACQISYYPMDIELLFSRHPFVKQETEDFSFIRPNETADISLPTDKNHLSLEIAEKFRNANLMIEITAGGMKRSQVCYANALTVQMIENYGLITVSTEQKPAVKAYIKVYAKMKDGAVVFYKDGYTDLRGRFDYASVSTDDLDRVEKFAILVLSEEYGGLIRETLPPKR
;
A
#
# COMPACT_ATOMS: atom_id res chain seq x y z
N MET A 1 -10.87 10.22 -24.09
CA MET A 1 -10.01 9.24 -23.39
C MET A 1 -10.56 8.89 -22.01
N TYR A 2 -10.58 9.79 -21.01
CA TYR A 2 -11.06 9.49 -19.64
C TYR A 2 -12.43 8.78 -19.56
N ARG A 3 -13.48 9.29 -20.24
CA ARG A 3 -14.82 8.66 -20.25
C ARG A 3 -14.76 7.19 -20.69
N PHE A 4 -14.01 6.90 -21.76
CA PHE A 4 -13.85 5.54 -22.31
C PHE A 4 -13.16 4.58 -21.33
N PHE A 5 -12.11 5.04 -20.65
CA PHE A 5 -11.46 4.29 -19.58
C PHE A 5 -12.44 3.98 -18.42
N SER A 6 -13.24 4.97 -18.00
CA SER A 6 -14.26 4.77 -16.96
C SER A 6 -15.40 3.81 -17.37
N THR A 7 -15.69 3.68 -18.67
CA THR A 7 -16.65 2.70 -19.20
C THR A 7 -16.08 1.27 -19.20
N LEU A 8 -14.81 1.09 -19.56
CA LEU A 8 -14.20 -0.24 -19.62
C LEU A 8 -13.73 -0.77 -18.27
N ASN A 9 -13.19 0.10 -17.43
CA ASN A 9 -12.65 -0.25 -16.13
C ASN A 9 -13.41 0.52 -15.04
N ASN A 10 -14.29 -0.21 -14.35
CA ASN A 10 -15.16 0.32 -13.30
C ASN A 10 -14.43 0.52 -11.95
N SER A 11 -13.11 0.78 -11.97
CA SER A 11 -12.30 1.08 -10.79
C SER A 11 -12.91 2.24 -10.00
N PRO A 12 -13.12 2.09 -8.67
CA PRO A 12 -13.59 3.18 -7.83
C PRO A 12 -12.55 4.30 -7.75
N ASP A 13 -11.26 3.95 -7.63
CA ASP A 13 -10.15 4.91 -7.59
C ASP A 13 -10.11 5.77 -8.86
N PHE A 14 -10.28 5.16 -10.04
CA PHE A 14 -10.30 5.93 -11.30
C PHE A 14 -11.45 6.93 -11.36
N LYS A 15 -12.60 6.62 -10.73
CA LYS A 15 -13.74 7.53 -10.61
C LYS A 15 -13.52 8.62 -9.56
N GLU A 16 -12.82 8.35 -8.46
CA GLU A 16 -12.41 9.39 -7.52
C GLU A 16 -11.54 10.45 -8.20
N PHE A 17 -10.65 10.03 -9.11
CA PHE A 17 -9.79 10.92 -9.88
C PHE A 17 -10.51 11.73 -10.99
N ALA A 18 -11.84 11.68 -11.11
CA ALA A 18 -12.60 12.53 -12.03
C ALA A 18 -12.33 14.04 -11.86
N PHE A 19 -11.82 14.45 -10.69
CA PHE A 19 -11.42 15.84 -10.43
C PHE A 19 -10.34 16.37 -11.39
N ILE A 20 -9.53 15.51 -12.03
CA ILE A 20 -8.50 15.94 -13.00
C ILE A 20 -9.11 16.65 -14.22
N LEU A 21 -10.37 16.33 -14.56
CA LEU A 21 -11.09 16.96 -15.68
C LEU A 21 -11.38 18.45 -15.45
N ARG A 22 -11.50 18.86 -14.18
CA ARG A 22 -11.77 20.24 -13.76
C ARG A 22 -10.55 20.91 -13.11
N TRP A 23 -9.37 20.28 -13.16
CA TRP A 23 -8.17 20.77 -12.49
C TRP A 23 -7.76 22.18 -12.94
N ALA A 24 -7.90 22.47 -14.23
CA ALA A 24 -7.59 23.80 -14.78
C ALA A 24 -8.47 24.91 -14.18
N ASP A 25 -9.71 24.60 -13.80
CA ASP A 25 -10.70 25.54 -13.26
C ASP A 25 -10.61 25.69 -11.72
N MET A 26 -9.87 24.81 -11.04
CA MET A 26 -9.67 24.86 -9.59
C MET A 26 -8.83 26.07 -9.18
N LYS A 27 -9.19 26.67 -8.05
CA LYS A 27 -8.36 27.70 -7.39
C LYS A 27 -7.16 27.06 -6.70
N ASP A 28 -6.05 27.78 -6.59
CA ASP A 28 -4.80 27.29 -5.96
C ASP A 28 -4.98 26.57 -4.62
N LYS A 29 -5.81 27.11 -3.72
CA LYS A 29 -6.11 26.48 -2.42
C LYS A 29 -6.86 25.14 -2.56
N GLU A 30 -7.79 25.04 -3.53
CA GLU A 30 -8.49 23.79 -3.83
C GLU A 30 -7.54 22.77 -4.48
N LYS A 31 -6.60 23.22 -5.31
CA LYS A 31 -5.53 22.36 -5.87
C LYS A 31 -4.62 21.81 -4.77
N GLU A 32 -4.21 22.64 -3.81
CA GLU A 32 -3.40 22.21 -2.65
C GLU A 32 -4.13 21.19 -1.76
N GLU A 33 -5.41 21.44 -1.44
CA GLU A 33 -6.24 20.53 -0.65
C GLU A 33 -6.48 19.21 -1.38
N THR A 34 -6.80 19.27 -2.68
CA THR A 34 -7.00 18.08 -3.53
C THR A 34 -5.71 17.28 -3.68
N TYR A 35 -4.58 17.95 -3.95
CA TYR A 35 -3.27 17.30 -4.04
C TYR A 35 -2.87 16.64 -2.72
N SER A 36 -3.10 17.30 -1.58
CA SER A 36 -2.77 16.75 -0.26
C SER A 36 -3.58 15.51 0.10
N LYS A 37 -4.77 15.32 -0.51
CA LYS A 37 -5.59 14.11 -0.35
C LYS A 37 -5.19 12.98 -1.32
N TYR A 38 -4.76 13.33 -2.54
CA TYR A 38 -4.57 12.38 -3.66
C TYR A 38 -3.12 12.29 -4.15
N SER A 39 -2.13 12.68 -3.34
CA SER A 39 -0.71 12.66 -3.72
C SER A 39 -0.24 11.22 -3.99
N CYS A 40 0.21 10.97 -5.22
CA CYS A 40 0.78 9.72 -5.71
C CYS A 40 1.57 9.96 -7.01
N HIS A 41 2.30 8.97 -7.50
CA HIS A 41 3.08 9.04 -8.73
C HIS A 41 2.22 9.31 -9.98
N GLU A 42 1.01 8.76 -10.03
CA GLU A 42 0.05 9.02 -11.11
C GLU A 42 -0.29 10.51 -11.22
N LEU A 43 -0.66 11.12 -10.09
CA LEU A 43 -1.00 12.54 -10.03
C LEU A 43 0.23 13.43 -10.24
N ASN A 44 1.37 13.06 -9.67
CA ASN A 44 2.62 13.78 -9.83
C ASN A 44 3.05 13.83 -11.31
N LEU A 45 3.00 12.70 -12.03
CA LEU A 45 3.32 12.64 -13.45
C LEU A 45 2.29 13.40 -14.31
N PHE A 46 0.99 13.27 -13.99
CA PHE A 46 -0.06 14.04 -14.65
C PHE A 46 0.18 15.55 -14.50
N LEU A 47 0.44 16.04 -13.29
CA LEU A 47 0.66 17.47 -13.04
C LEU A 47 2.00 17.96 -13.58
N TYR A 48 3.04 17.13 -13.62
CA TYR A 48 4.31 17.43 -14.32
C TYR A 48 4.08 17.83 -15.79
N TYR A 49 3.21 17.11 -16.50
CA TYR A 49 2.88 17.40 -17.91
C TYR A 49 1.78 18.44 -18.09
N LYS A 50 0.76 18.48 -17.21
CA LYS A 50 -0.49 19.23 -17.44
C LYS A 50 -0.63 20.52 -16.63
N ASP A 51 0.10 20.67 -15.52
CA ASP A 51 0.16 21.90 -14.71
C ASP A 51 1.56 22.10 -14.11
N ARG A 52 2.55 22.28 -14.99
CA ARG A 52 3.95 22.34 -14.61
C ARG A 52 4.26 23.43 -13.57
N LYS A 53 3.52 24.55 -13.59
CA LYS A 53 3.65 25.64 -12.61
C LYS A 53 3.24 25.20 -11.20
N PHE A 54 2.15 24.45 -11.07
CA PHE A 54 1.77 23.86 -9.78
C PHE A 54 2.79 22.80 -9.34
N PHE A 55 3.24 21.95 -10.28
CA PHE A 55 4.24 20.92 -10.01
C PHE A 55 5.54 21.50 -9.43
N ASP A 56 6.16 22.48 -10.10
CA ASP A 56 7.44 23.06 -9.65
C ASP A 56 7.30 23.82 -8.32
N ARG A 57 6.12 24.42 -8.04
CA ARG A 57 5.86 25.19 -6.81
C ARG A 57 5.56 24.31 -5.59
N VAL A 58 4.80 23.22 -5.78
CA VAL A 58 4.20 22.44 -4.68
C VAL A 58 4.76 21.03 -4.61
N ILE A 59 4.86 20.35 -5.74
CA ILE A 59 5.15 18.91 -5.80
C ILE A 59 6.65 18.67 -5.74
N LEU A 60 7.43 19.37 -6.56
CA LEU A 60 8.90 19.26 -6.63
C LEU A 60 9.59 19.44 -5.26
N PRO A 61 9.33 20.51 -4.48
CA PRO A 61 9.91 20.65 -3.14
C PRO A 61 9.35 19.65 -2.11
N TYR A 62 8.16 19.08 -2.34
CA TYR A 62 7.61 18.06 -1.46
C TYR A 62 8.29 16.70 -1.66
N ILE A 63 8.37 16.21 -2.90
CA ILE A 63 9.01 14.92 -3.22
C ILE A 63 10.53 14.93 -2.95
N ALA A 64 11.17 16.11 -2.97
CA ALA A 64 12.57 16.27 -2.56
C ALA A 64 12.82 15.81 -1.11
N HIS A 65 11.84 16.00 -0.22
CA HIS A 65 11.91 15.61 1.19
C HIS A 65 11.42 14.18 1.48
N LYS A 66 11.03 13.38 0.47
CA LYS A 66 10.77 11.95 0.70
C LYS A 66 12.01 11.26 1.27
N LYS A 67 11.81 10.40 2.27
CA LYS A 67 12.83 9.53 2.85
C LYS A 67 13.33 8.53 1.80
N ASP A 68 12.41 7.71 1.30
CA ASP A 68 12.70 6.61 0.39
C ASP A 68 12.20 7.00 -1.01
N LYS A 69 13.13 7.35 -1.91
CA LYS A 69 12.83 7.84 -3.27
C LYS A 69 12.80 6.71 -4.28
N THR A 70 11.64 6.50 -4.91
CA THR A 70 11.48 5.53 -6.01
C THR A 70 12.08 6.05 -7.32
N PHE A 71 12.11 5.20 -8.35
CA PHE A 71 12.43 5.62 -9.72
C PHE A 71 11.62 6.86 -10.15
N MET A 72 10.30 6.86 -9.89
CA MET A 72 9.41 7.94 -10.28
C MET A 72 9.74 9.25 -9.55
N ASP A 73 10.06 9.21 -8.26
CA ASP A 73 10.46 10.41 -7.52
C ASP A 73 11.76 11.01 -8.07
N ARG A 74 12.77 10.17 -8.31
CA ARG A 74 14.07 10.59 -8.87
C ARG A 74 13.94 11.13 -10.29
N TRP A 75 13.10 10.50 -11.11
CA TRP A 75 12.77 10.99 -12.44
C TRP A 75 12.12 12.38 -12.37
N LEU A 76 11.11 12.55 -11.51
CA LEU A 76 10.41 13.84 -11.32
C LEU A 76 11.34 14.94 -10.77
N LEU A 77 12.31 14.58 -9.92
CA LEU A 77 13.29 15.49 -9.32
C LEU A 77 14.40 15.97 -10.29
N GLY A 78 14.62 15.27 -11.41
CA GLY A 78 15.72 15.59 -12.31
C GLY A 78 17.05 14.90 -11.97
N GLU A 79 17.06 13.90 -11.09
CA GLU A 79 18.27 13.19 -10.65
C GLU A 79 18.90 12.35 -11.77
N ASN A 80 20.14 11.89 -11.56
CA ASN A 80 20.79 10.91 -12.43
C ASN A 80 20.08 9.55 -12.29
N LEU A 81 19.77 8.91 -13.43
CA LEU A 81 19.07 7.63 -13.50
C LEU A 81 19.91 6.51 -14.13
N GLU A 82 21.22 6.71 -14.37
CA GLU A 82 22.11 5.71 -14.97
C GLU A 82 22.16 4.38 -14.19
N GLU A 83 21.96 4.42 -12.85
CA GLU A 83 21.77 3.24 -12.00
C GLU A 83 20.69 2.29 -12.53
N TYR A 84 19.57 2.84 -13.02
CA TYR A 84 18.43 2.07 -13.53
C TYR A 84 18.68 1.45 -14.91
N LEU A 85 19.87 1.65 -15.52
CA LEU A 85 20.29 0.92 -16.72
C LEU A 85 20.95 -0.43 -16.39
N LYS A 86 21.36 -0.67 -15.13
CA LYS A 86 21.93 -1.94 -14.67
C LYS A 86 20.84 -3.03 -14.75
N PRO A 87 21.14 -4.27 -15.18
CA PRO A 87 20.10 -5.26 -15.49
C PRO A 87 19.10 -5.54 -14.36
N TRP A 88 19.52 -5.56 -13.09
CA TRP A 88 18.65 -5.76 -11.93
C TRP A 88 17.70 -4.59 -11.72
N ALA A 89 18.21 -3.36 -11.65
CA ALA A 89 17.36 -2.18 -11.48
C ALA A 89 16.42 -2.00 -12.69
N PHE A 90 16.92 -2.22 -13.91
CA PHE A 90 16.11 -2.18 -15.12
C PHE A 90 15.02 -3.26 -15.16
N SER A 91 15.26 -4.44 -14.58
CA SER A 91 14.25 -5.51 -14.52
C SER A 91 13.13 -5.23 -13.52
N GLN A 92 13.35 -4.35 -12.53
CA GLN A 92 12.32 -3.93 -11.57
C GLN A 92 11.34 -2.91 -12.14
N LEU A 93 11.74 -2.14 -13.16
CA LEU A 93 10.92 -1.09 -13.75
C LEU A 93 9.77 -1.64 -14.62
N ASN A 94 8.59 -1.05 -14.47
CA ASN A 94 7.46 -1.32 -15.36
C ASN A 94 7.63 -0.67 -16.75
N ALA A 95 6.75 -1.00 -17.69
CA ALA A 95 6.87 -0.54 -19.08
C ALA A 95 6.87 0.99 -19.22
N ALA A 96 6.02 1.70 -18.45
CA ALA A 96 5.99 3.16 -18.48
C ALA A 96 7.28 3.77 -17.90
N GLU A 97 7.76 3.23 -16.77
CA GLU A 97 9.02 3.66 -16.13
C GLU A 97 10.23 3.49 -17.04
N LYS A 98 10.36 2.34 -17.73
CA LYS A 98 11.40 2.11 -18.73
C LYS A 98 11.38 3.15 -19.86
N ILE A 99 10.19 3.53 -20.34
CA ILE A 99 10.06 4.54 -21.40
C ILE A 99 10.37 5.95 -20.86
N LEU A 100 10.00 6.25 -19.62
CA LEU A 100 10.38 7.51 -18.96
C LEU A 100 11.90 7.61 -18.76
N LEU A 101 12.59 6.51 -18.42
CA LEU A 101 14.05 6.43 -18.37
C LEU A 101 14.67 6.74 -19.75
N ALA A 102 14.15 6.11 -20.81
CA ALA A 102 14.56 6.35 -22.19
C ALA A 102 14.35 7.82 -22.63
N ARG A 103 13.27 8.46 -22.16
CA ARG A 103 13.00 9.88 -22.41
C ARG A 103 13.87 10.84 -21.58
N ARG A 104 14.42 10.41 -20.44
CA ARG A 104 15.39 11.18 -19.63
C ARG A 104 16.82 11.04 -20.13
N LEU A 105 17.17 9.88 -20.71
CA LEU A 105 18.51 9.57 -21.20
C LEU A 105 18.48 9.36 -22.74
N PRO A 106 18.55 10.42 -23.56
CA PRO A 106 18.35 10.31 -25.02
C PRO A 106 19.28 9.33 -25.74
N LYS A 107 20.49 9.11 -25.21
CA LYS A 107 21.45 8.10 -25.73
C LYS A 107 20.91 6.67 -25.64
N GLU A 108 20.08 6.39 -24.64
CA GLU A 108 19.49 5.08 -24.38
C GLU A 108 18.13 4.89 -25.07
N LYS A 109 17.63 5.90 -25.79
CA LYS A 109 16.30 5.89 -26.40
C LYS A 109 16.12 4.71 -27.35
N GLU A 110 16.99 4.55 -28.33
CA GLU A 110 16.90 3.48 -29.35
C GLU A 110 17.00 2.09 -28.72
N ARG A 111 17.93 1.94 -27.77
CA ARG A 111 18.16 0.73 -26.98
C ARG A 111 16.90 0.27 -26.25
N ILE A 112 16.29 1.16 -25.46
CA ILE A 112 15.12 0.83 -24.66
C ILE A 112 13.86 0.72 -25.54
N ALA A 113 13.71 1.57 -26.57
CA ALA A 113 12.63 1.44 -27.55
C ALA A 113 12.68 0.09 -28.28
N LYS A 114 13.88 -0.44 -28.59
CA LYS A 114 14.05 -1.79 -29.13
C LYS A 114 13.68 -2.87 -28.11
N HIS A 115 14.05 -2.73 -26.83
CA HIS A 115 13.61 -3.66 -25.77
C HIS A 115 12.08 -3.73 -25.64
N ILE A 116 11.41 -2.57 -25.62
CA ILE A 116 9.93 -2.50 -25.57
C ILE A 116 9.31 -3.11 -26.84
N LYS A 117 9.87 -2.84 -28.03
CA LYS A 117 9.41 -3.46 -29.28
C LYS A 117 9.57 -4.98 -29.28
N ASP A 118 10.73 -5.48 -28.84
CA ASP A 118 11.02 -6.92 -28.73
C ASP A 118 10.05 -7.63 -27.77
N GLN A 119 9.56 -6.94 -26.73
CA GLN A 119 8.49 -7.46 -25.86
C GLN A 119 7.10 -7.35 -26.51
N ALA A 120 6.79 -6.23 -27.18
CA ALA A 120 5.51 -6.04 -27.87
C ALA A 120 5.30 -7.05 -29.02
N ASP A 121 6.36 -7.39 -29.75
CA ASP A 121 6.36 -8.39 -30.82
C ASP A 121 6.07 -9.82 -30.31
N LEU A 122 6.11 -10.08 -28.99
CA LEU A 122 5.66 -11.36 -28.44
C LEU A 122 4.15 -11.48 -28.30
N ILE A 123 3.43 -10.35 -28.32
CA ILE A 123 2.00 -10.29 -28.03
C ILE A 123 1.23 -10.45 -29.35
N PRO A 124 0.57 -11.60 -29.60
CA PRO A 124 -0.17 -11.79 -30.85
C PRO A 124 -1.36 -10.82 -30.92
N PRO A 125 -1.80 -10.41 -32.12
CA PRO A 125 -3.03 -9.64 -32.27
C PRO A 125 -4.25 -10.45 -31.79
N ASP A 126 -4.93 -9.96 -30.74
CA ASP A 126 -6.26 -10.44 -30.36
C ASP A 126 -7.33 -9.59 -31.06
N ILE A 127 -7.83 -10.11 -32.18
CA ILE A 127 -8.82 -9.44 -33.04
C ILE A 127 -10.17 -9.33 -32.33
N ASP A 128 -10.55 -10.31 -31.52
CA ASP A 128 -11.84 -10.32 -30.81
C ASP A 128 -11.84 -9.30 -29.65
N THR A 129 -10.75 -9.24 -28.89
CA THR A 129 -10.57 -8.17 -27.88
C THR A 129 -10.50 -6.80 -28.54
N TYR A 130 -9.78 -6.64 -29.66
CA TYR A 130 -9.76 -5.37 -30.40
C TYR A 130 -11.17 -4.96 -30.84
N ASN A 131 -11.93 -5.85 -31.47
CA ASN A 131 -13.30 -5.60 -31.92
C ASN A 131 -14.21 -5.24 -30.74
N ARG A 132 -14.10 -5.93 -29.59
CA ARG A 132 -14.86 -5.61 -28.37
C ARG A 132 -14.54 -4.20 -27.84
N LEU A 133 -13.26 -3.84 -27.77
CA LEU A 133 -12.82 -2.51 -27.32
C LEU A 133 -13.29 -1.41 -28.31
N PHE A 134 -13.19 -1.67 -29.60
CA PHE A 134 -13.58 -0.76 -30.69
C PHE A 134 -15.11 -0.55 -30.74
N ASP A 135 -15.90 -1.62 -30.69
CA ASP A 135 -17.37 -1.51 -30.63
C ASP A 135 -17.85 -0.86 -29.32
N THR A 136 -17.11 -1.01 -28.22
CA THR A 136 -17.38 -0.26 -26.98
C THR A 136 -17.11 1.24 -27.17
N ALA A 137 -16.03 1.61 -27.88
CA ALA A 137 -15.73 3.00 -28.19
C ALA A 137 -16.81 3.63 -29.09
N LEU A 138 -17.32 2.89 -30.09
CA LEU A 138 -18.44 3.33 -30.92
C LEU A 138 -19.72 3.53 -30.09
N ARG A 139 -20.06 2.57 -29.21
CA ARG A 139 -21.24 2.67 -28.32
C ARG A 139 -21.14 3.78 -27.29
N GLY A 140 -19.94 4.25 -26.95
CA GLY A 140 -19.72 5.39 -26.05
C GLY A 140 -20.45 6.66 -26.48
N ARG A 141 -20.63 6.89 -27.79
CA ARG A 141 -21.44 7.99 -28.33
C ARG A 141 -22.95 7.84 -28.09
N SER A 142 -23.47 6.60 -28.08
CA SER A 142 -24.90 6.35 -27.86
C SER A 142 -25.39 6.75 -26.47
N LEU A 143 -24.47 6.94 -25.51
CA LEU A 143 -24.77 7.44 -24.17
C LEU A 143 -24.83 8.98 -24.10
N GLU A 144 -24.42 9.69 -25.16
CA GLU A 144 -24.46 11.17 -25.21
C GLU A 144 -25.83 11.71 -25.68
N GLU A 145 -26.66 10.89 -26.34
CA GLU A 145 -27.95 11.31 -26.94
C GLU A 145 -29.21 11.01 -26.09
N SER A 146 -29.09 10.55 -24.83
CA SER A 146 -30.27 10.25 -24.00
C SER A 146 -30.04 10.45 -22.49
N PRO A 147 -30.44 11.61 -21.93
CA PRO A 147 -30.35 11.88 -20.49
C PRO A 147 -31.61 11.42 -19.74
N GLU A 148 -31.97 10.12 -19.78
CA GLU A 148 -32.99 9.59 -18.86
C GLU A 148 -32.84 8.08 -18.51
N LYS A 149 -32.88 7.80 -17.19
CA LYS A 149 -33.09 6.49 -16.51
C LYS A 149 -31.99 5.41 -16.62
N PRO A 150 -31.23 5.16 -15.52
CA PRO A 150 -30.45 3.94 -15.38
C PRO A 150 -31.36 2.76 -15.00
N GLY A 151 -31.70 1.89 -15.96
CA GLY A 151 -32.46 0.67 -15.63
C GLY A 151 -33.22 -0.03 -16.75
N ALA A 152 -32.60 -0.33 -17.89
CA ALA A 152 -33.05 -1.38 -18.82
C ALA A 152 -32.01 -1.66 -19.93
N ILE A 153 -31.19 -2.72 -19.79
CA ILE A 153 -30.58 -3.39 -20.95
C ILE A 153 -30.64 -4.91 -20.72
N GLY A 154 -31.80 -5.47 -21.06
CA GLY A 154 -32.00 -6.90 -21.21
C GLY A 154 -32.71 -7.16 -22.54
N GLY A 155 -31.97 -7.68 -23.51
CA GLY A 155 -32.51 -8.28 -24.73
C GLY A 155 -32.90 -7.32 -25.87
N MET A 156 -32.14 -7.39 -26.98
CA MET A 156 -32.71 -7.60 -28.31
C MET A 156 -31.65 -8.19 -29.27
N TYR A 157 -31.45 -9.50 -29.15
CA TYR A 157 -31.34 -10.37 -30.32
C TYR A 157 -32.53 -11.33 -30.22
N GLN A 158 -33.49 -11.22 -31.13
CA GLN A 158 -34.60 -12.17 -31.18
C GLN A 158 -34.11 -13.48 -31.79
N VAL A 159 -34.24 -14.56 -31.03
CA VAL A 159 -34.28 -15.93 -31.57
C VAL A 159 -35.65 -16.50 -31.24
N SER A 160 -36.51 -16.49 -32.25
CA SER A 160 -37.78 -17.22 -32.36
C SER A 160 -37.69 -17.99 -33.70
N ASP A 161 -37.98 -19.29 -33.81
CA ASP A 161 -38.67 -20.20 -32.91
C ASP A 161 -38.05 -21.61 -32.95
N ALA A 162 -38.14 -22.35 -31.84
CA ALA A 162 -38.25 -23.84 -31.81
C ALA A 162 -38.26 -24.38 -30.36
N LYS A 163 -39.35 -24.18 -29.60
CA LYS A 163 -39.63 -24.97 -28.40
C LYS A 163 -41.12 -25.27 -28.24
N GLU A 164 -41.57 -26.36 -28.85
CA GLU A 164 -42.76 -27.05 -28.35
C GLU A 164 -42.64 -28.58 -28.56
N ALA A 165 -42.06 -29.27 -27.57
CA ALA A 165 -42.22 -30.71 -27.38
C ALA A 165 -41.82 -31.13 -25.94
N LEU A 166 -42.64 -32.03 -25.37
CA LEU A 166 -42.43 -32.80 -24.13
C LEU A 166 -42.24 -32.03 -22.81
N LYS A 167 -43.38 -31.84 -22.13
CA LYS A 167 -43.47 -32.10 -20.68
C LYS A 167 -43.40 -33.61 -20.40
N SER A 168 -43.09 -33.94 -19.14
CA SER A 168 -43.37 -35.20 -18.41
C SER A 168 -42.68 -36.49 -18.84
N LYS A 169 -41.73 -36.95 -17.98
CA LYS A 169 -41.94 -38.14 -17.12
C LYS A 169 -40.92 -38.17 -15.96
N LYS A 170 -41.40 -38.47 -14.75
CA LYS A 170 -40.58 -39.09 -13.67
C LYS A 170 -40.55 -40.61 -13.91
N VAL A 171 -39.54 -41.29 -13.38
CA VAL A 171 -39.58 -42.57 -12.61
C VAL A 171 -38.17 -43.21 -12.57
N ARG A 172 -37.65 -43.46 -11.35
CA ARG A 172 -36.94 -44.65 -10.79
C ARG A 172 -35.79 -45.30 -11.57
N ASP A 173 -34.79 -45.95 -10.97
CA ASP A 173 -34.33 -46.16 -9.57
C ASP A 173 -32.81 -46.54 -9.62
N GLU A 174 -32.15 -46.70 -8.45
CA GLU A 174 -31.08 -47.69 -8.09
C GLU A 174 -30.01 -48.07 -9.17
N GLU A 175 -28.70 -48.04 -8.97
CA GLU A 175 -27.76 -48.64 -7.99
C GLU A 175 -26.42 -48.77 -8.81
N ASP A 176 -25.20 -49.01 -8.34
CA ASP A 176 -24.49 -49.01 -7.06
C ASP A 176 -22.96 -48.93 -7.40
N THR A 177 -22.08 -48.74 -6.40
CA THR A 177 -20.68 -49.23 -6.24
C THR A 177 -19.79 -48.23 -5.50
N ASP A 178 -19.47 -48.59 -4.26
CA ASP A 178 -18.20 -48.42 -3.52
C ASP A 178 -16.98 -47.89 -4.32
N ALA A 179 -16.06 -47.09 -3.75
CA ALA A 179 -15.31 -47.49 -2.56
C ALA A 179 -14.43 -46.39 -1.91
N MET A 180 -14.30 -46.53 -0.58
CA MET A 180 -13.17 -46.18 0.30
C MET A 180 -12.81 -44.72 0.65
N MET A 181 -12.80 -44.52 1.96
CA MET A 181 -12.41 -43.33 2.73
C MET A 181 -10.89 -43.04 2.69
N ALA A 182 -10.55 -41.77 2.85
CA ALA A 182 -9.41 -41.37 3.67
C ALA A 182 -9.86 -40.19 4.57
N SER A 183 -9.42 -40.20 5.82
CA SER A 183 -9.88 -39.31 6.90
C SER A 183 -9.09 -37.99 6.95
N GLU A 184 -9.77 -36.88 7.21
CA GLU A 184 -9.15 -35.62 7.64
C GLU A 184 -9.89 -35.06 8.87
N GLU A 185 -9.15 -34.44 9.78
CA GLU A 185 -9.58 -34.21 11.17
C GLU A 185 -10.49 -32.97 11.34
N ALA A 186 -11.42 -33.06 12.30
CA ALA A 186 -12.40 -32.01 12.56
C ALA A 186 -11.82 -30.82 13.33
N GLN A 187 -12.04 -29.61 12.82
CA GLN A 187 -12.02 -28.37 13.62
C GLN A 187 -13.44 -28.00 14.05
N PRO A 188 -13.66 -27.40 15.24
CA PRO A 188 -15.01 -27.02 15.69
C PRO A 188 -15.50 -25.73 15.01
N GLU A 189 -16.72 -25.75 14.46
CA GLU A 189 -17.42 -24.53 14.02
C GLU A 189 -17.71 -23.59 15.19
N MET A 190 -17.40 -22.29 15.02
CA MET A 190 -17.93 -21.22 15.87
C MET A 190 -19.28 -20.74 15.33
N ALA A 191 -20.28 -20.63 16.21
CA ALA A 191 -21.62 -20.21 15.84
C ALA A 191 -21.69 -18.76 15.33
N ALA A 192 -22.46 -18.54 14.26
CA ALA A 192 -22.76 -17.21 13.73
C ALA A 192 -23.76 -16.43 14.62
N PRO A 193 -23.63 -15.10 14.75
CA PRO A 193 -24.58 -14.27 15.49
C PRO A 193 -25.89 -14.02 14.71
N PRO A 194 -27.02 -13.79 15.40
CA PRO A 194 -28.32 -13.57 14.77
C PRO A 194 -28.47 -12.16 14.15
N PRO A 195 -29.39 -11.97 13.18
CA PRO A 195 -29.55 -10.71 12.46
C PRO A 195 -30.31 -9.63 13.26
N SER A 196 -29.88 -8.38 13.12
CA SER A 196 -30.51 -7.20 13.72
C SER A 196 -31.85 -6.81 13.04
N PRO A 197 -32.84 -6.27 13.80
CA PRO A 197 -34.14 -5.87 13.26
C PRO A 197 -34.10 -4.57 12.43
N PRO A 198 -35.08 -4.35 11.52
CA PRO A 198 -35.02 -3.30 10.51
C PRO A 198 -35.33 -1.89 11.04
N ALA A 199 -34.61 -0.89 10.51
CA ALA A 199 -34.79 0.52 10.85
C ALA A 199 -36.07 1.13 10.25
N VAL A 200 -36.83 1.85 11.08
CA VAL A 200 -38.05 2.56 10.69
C VAL A 200 -37.72 3.83 9.91
N LYS A 201 -38.25 3.96 8.69
CA LYS A 201 -38.21 5.19 7.90
C LYS A 201 -39.09 6.27 8.56
N ARG A 202 -38.61 7.50 8.63
CA ARG A 202 -39.46 8.69 8.83
C ARG A 202 -39.47 9.52 7.55
N GLU A 203 -40.68 9.90 7.14
CA GLU A 203 -40.94 10.60 5.89
C GLU A 203 -40.55 12.09 5.96
N ALA A 204 -40.16 12.65 4.82
CA ALA A 204 -39.90 14.08 4.67
C ALA A 204 -41.14 14.77 4.10
N PHE A 205 -41.57 15.88 4.71
CA PHE A 205 -42.62 16.74 4.17
C PHE A 205 -42.02 17.86 3.31
N SER A 206 -42.60 18.09 2.13
CA SER A 206 -42.14 19.10 1.17
C SER A 206 -42.71 20.49 1.46
N GLY A 207 -41.90 21.54 1.28
CA GLY A 207 -42.34 22.94 1.20
C GLY A 207 -41.43 23.73 0.24
N LYS A 208 -42.02 24.53 -0.65
CA LYS A 208 -41.37 25.08 -1.85
C LYS A 208 -40.95 26.56 -1.75
N ASP A 209 -39.92 26.88 -2.54
CA ASP A 209 -39.62 28.16 -3.20
C ASP A 209 -39.42 29.46 -2.37
N LYS A 210 -38.18 29.97 -2.36
CA LYS A 210 -37.79 31.15 -3.19
C LYS A 210 -36.28 31.44 -3.14
N ALA A 211 -35.74 31.92 -4.26
CA ALA A 211 -34.34 32.29 -4.42
C ALA A 211 -34.09 33.79 -4.21
N ALA A 212 -32.98 34.15 -3.55
CA ALA A 212 -32.20 35.38 -3.78
C ALA A 212 -30.90 35.38 -2.97
N ALA A 213 -29.83 35.88 -3.58
CA ALA A 213 -28.58 36.30 -2.93
C ALA A 213 -28.12 37.61 -3.62
N PRO A 214 -27.16 38.39 -3.08
CA PRO A 214 -26.75 38.56 -1.69
C PRO A 214 -26.77 40.03 -1.21
N LYS A 215 -26.86 40.29 0.10
CA LYS A 215 -26.38 41.52 0.78
C LYS A 215 -25.85 41.11 2.16
N GLU A 216 -24.53 40.99 2.29
CA GLU A 216 -23.62 42.04 2.77
C GLU A 216 -23.69 42.28 4.29
N PHE A 217 -22.51 42.08 4.92
CA PHE A 217 -21.89 42.83 6.03
C PHE A 217 -22.76 43.39 7.18
N PHE A 218 -22.20 43.29 8.39
CA PHE A 218 -22.76 43.75 9.69
C PHE A 218 -23.81 42.85 10.38
N LYS A 219 -23.45 41.58 10.61
CA LYS A 219 -23.87 40.83 11.83
C LYS A 219 -22.73 40.07 12.54
N GLY A 220 -21.47 40.36 12.19
CA GLY A 220 -20.30 39.83 12.88
C GLY A 220 -20.10 40.46 14.26
N ARG A 221 -20.58 39.77 15.31
CA ARG A 221 -20.10 39.79 16.73
C ARG A 221 -21.01 39.04 17.71
N ALA A 222 -22.21 38.63 17.29
CA ALA A 222 -23.15 37.87 18.14
C ALA A 222 -23.11 36.35 17.93
N GLU A 223 -22.88 35.89 16.69
CA GLU A 223 -22.82 34.46 16.32
C GLU A 223 -21.54 33.76 16.83
N GLU A 224 -20.41 34.49 16.95
CA GLU A 224 -19.12 33.92 17.39
C GLU A 224 -19.14 33.36 18.84
N ARG A 225 -20.13 33.75 19.65
CA ARG A 225 -20.36 33.18 21.00
C ARG A 225 -21.32 31.98 21.03
N LYS A 226 -21.86 31.58 19.88
CA LYS A 226 -22.75 30.42 19.69
C LYS A 226 -22.20 29.35 18.74
N ALA A 227 -20.89 29.39 18.44
CA ALA A 227 -20.20 28.17 18.04
C ALA A 227 -20.42 27.12 19.14
N VAL A 228 -21.20 26.09 18.82
CA VAL A 228 -21.47 24.96 19.72
C VAL A 228 -20.13 24.46 20.22
N ARG A 229 -19.87 24.60 21.52
CA ARG A 229 -18.71 23.99 22.17
C ARG A 229 -18.81 22.49 21.95
N ARG A 230 -18.17 21.99 20.90
CA ARG A 230 -17.97 20.55 20.72
C ARG A 230 -17.26 20.07 21.98
N PHE A 231 -17.89 19.13 22.67
CA PHE A 231 -17.33 18.47 23.82
C PHE A 231 -16.17 17.56 23.37
N PHE A 232 -15.53 16.90 24.33
CA PHE A 232 -14.41 15.99 24.11
C PHE A 232 -14.61 15.06 22.90
N ARG A 233 -13.66 15.09 21.97
CA ARG A 233 -13.56 14.11 20.88
C ARG A 233 -12.51 13.08 21.29
N SER A 234 -12.93 11.82 21.45
CA SER A 234 -11.99 10.69 21.57
C SER A 234 -11.01 10.71 20.38
N PRO A 235 -9.72 10.40 20.57
CA PRO A 235 -8.81 10.22 19.46
C PRO A 235 -9.35 9.14 18.52
N ASP A 236 -9.13 9.32 17.21
CA ASP A 236 -9.47 8.28 16.23
C ASP A 236 -8.60 7.02 16.49
N LYS A 237 -8.99 5.86 15.94
CA LYS A 237 -8.17 4.64 16.10
C LYS A 237 -6.80 4.82 15.45
N THR A 238 -5.75 4.23 16.03
CA THR A 238 -4.41 4.28 15.43
C THR A 238 -4.42 3.70 14.02
N GLN A 239 -4.04 4.52 13.05
CA GLN A 239 -3.81 4.11 11.67
C GLN A 239 -2.32 3.95 11.43
N GLU A 240 -1.99 2.97 10.59
CA GLU A 240 -0.66 2.72 10.03
C GLU A 240 -0.61 3.37 8.65
N TRP A 241 0.47 4.09 8.37
CA TRP A 241 0.63 4.91 7.18
C TRP A 241 1.94 4.53 6.47
N ALA A 242 1.84 4.09 5.23
CA ALA A 242 2.96 3.95 4.31
C ALA A 242 3.04 5.15 3.35
N GLU A 243 4.18 5.35 2.72
CA GLU A 243 4.32 6.34 1.64
C GLU A 243 3.44 5.94 0.45
N ASN A 244 2.48 6.78 0.07
CA ASN A 244 1.53 6.52 -1.01
C ASN A 244 2.17 6.79 -2.38
N ASN A 245 3.17 5.96 -2.73
CA ASN A 245 3.91 6.00 -3.99
C ASN A 245 2.97 5.86 -5.18
N TYR A 246 2.53 4.65 -5.49
CA TYR A 246 1.43 4.38 -6.43
C TYR A 246 0.11 4.30 -5.64
N TYR A 247 -0.95 4.93 -6.14
CA TYR A 247 -2.17 5.17 -5.35
C TYR A 247 -2.81 3.86 -4.86
N HIS A 248 -2.85 3.65 -3.53
CA HIS A 248 -3.35 2.42 -2.90
C HIS A 248 -2.64 1.11 -3.35
N VAL A 249 -1.42 1.17 -3.89
CA VAL A 249 -0.64 -0.01 -4.28
C VAL A 249 0.44 -0.30 -3.23
N LEU A 250 0.40 -1.47 -2.59
CA LEU A 250 1.43 -1.93 -1.64
C LEU A 250 2.81 -2.07 -2.30
N ILE A 251 3.88 -1.84 -1.56
CA ILE A 251 5.25 -1.68 -2.09
C ILE A 251 5.75 -2.92 -2.86
N GLU A 252 5.39 -4.12 -2.40
CA GLU A 252 5.66 -5.41 -3.05
C GLU A 252 5.00 -5.55 -4.43
N ASN A 253 3.86 -4.88 -4.65
CA ASN A 253 3.12 -4.88 -5.90
C ASN A 253 3.57 -3.76 -6.86
N GLN A 254 4.47 -2.86 -6.44
CA GLN A 254 5.06 -1.80 -7.27
C GLN A 254 6.23 -2.35 -8.11
N ASN A 255 5.98 -3.41 -8.89
CA ASN A 255 6.99 -4.14 -9.65
C ASN A 255 6.75 -4.04 -11.17
N ALA A 256 7.60 -4.70 -11.96
CA ALA A 256 7.56 -4.60 -13.42
C ALA A 256 6.24 -5.05 -14.07
N ASP A 257 5.43 -5.87 -13.38
CA ASP A 257 4.12 -6.30 -13.87
C ASP A 257 3.01 -5.25 -13.62
N LEU A 258 3.26 -4.18 -12.87
CA LEU A 258 2.29 -3.11 -12.59
C LEU A 258 1.82 -2.41 -13.88
N ILE A 259 2.71 -2.22 -14.85
CA ILE A 259 2.35 -1.80 -16.21
C ILE A 259 3.14 -2.66 -17.20
N LYS A 260 2.42 -3.51 -17.93
CA LYS A 260 3.00 -4.40 -18.93
C LYS A 260 3.12 -3.71 -20.29
N VAL A 261 4.02 -4.20 -21.13
CA VAL A 261 4.12 -3.72 -22.51
C VAL A 261 2.83 -4.08 -23.26
N ASN A 262 2.30 -3.10 -23.99
CA ASN A 262 1.21 -3.26 -24.94
C ASN A 262 1.44 -2.33 -26.14
N ARG A 263 0.49 -2.28 -27.09
CA ARG A 263 0.63 -1.44 -28.30
C ARG A 263 0.72 0.06 -27.99
N PHE A 264 0.00 0.56 -26.99
CA PHE A 264 0.07 1.97 -26.58
C PHE A 264 1.46 2.34 -26.02
N TRP A 265 2.00 1.53 -25.12
CA TRP A 265 3.34 1.75 -24.57
C TRP A 265 4.44 1.56 -25.62
N ASN A 266 4.26 0.64 -26.57
CA ASN A 266 5.19 0.54 -27.70
C ASN A 266 5.15 1.81 -28.57
N ASP A 267 3.97 2.33 -28.94
CA ASP A 267 3.85 3.60 -29.66
C ASP A 267 4.57 4.73 -28.89
N TYR A 268 4.37 4.81 -27.57
CA TYR A 268 5.02 5.81 -26.72
C TYR A 268 6.55 5.67 -26.69
N ALA A 269 7.06 4.43 -26.70
CA ALA A 269 8.49 4.13 -26.78
C ALA A 269 9.11 4.53 -28.13
N GLN A 270 8.42 4.26 -29.25
CA GLN A 270 8.91 4.61 -30.59
C GLN A 270 8.77 6.11 -30.92
N SER A 271 7.80 6.79 -30.31
CA SER A 271 7.49 8.21 -30.59
C SER A 271 8.69 9.16 -30.38
N ASP A 272 8.67 10.31 -31.04
CA ASP A 272 9.62 11.38 -30.79
C ASP A 272 9.16 12.25 -29.61
N PRO A 273 9.93 12.36 -28.49
CA PRO A 273 9.61 13.26 -27.40
C PRO A 273 9.52 14.75 -27.77
N SER A 274 10.03 15.15 -28.96
CA SER A 274 9.90 16.52 -29.47
C SER A 274 8.51 16.83 -30.04
N THR A 275 7.68 15.81 -30.33
CA THR A 275 6.37 15.96 -30.97
C THR A 275 5.22 15.55 -30.03
N PRO A 276 4.00 16.11 -30.19
CA PRO A 276 2.85 15.72 -29.39
C PRO A 276 2.50 14.24 -29.53
N PHE A 277 2.35 13.53 -28.42
CA PHE A 277 2.08 12.10 -28.43
C PHE A 277 0.59 11.77 -28.49
N LEU A 278 0.19 11.15 -29.60
CA LEU A 278 -1.15 10.64 -29.86
C LEU A 278 -1.04 9.20 -30.38
N SER A 279 -1.83 8.28 -29.83
CA SER A 279 -1.86 6.87 -30.23
C SER A 279 -3.29 6.37 -30.38
N GLY A 280 -3.60 5.76 -31.52
CA GLY A 280 -4.86 5.04 -31.73
C GLY A 280 -4.97 3.76 -30.89
N HIS A 281 -3.85 3.27 -30.35
CA HIS A 281 -3.78 2.09 -29.50
C HIS A 281 -4.09 2.37 -28.03
N PHE A 282 -4.50 3.59 -27.64
CA PHE A 282 -4.91 3.93 -26.27
C PHE A 282 -5.96 2.97 -25.68
N LEU A 283 -6.75 2.32 -26.53
CA LEU A 283 -7.68 1.24 -26.19
C LEU A 283 -7.08 0.13 -25.31
N TYR A 284 -5.78 -0.14 -25.46
CA TYR A 284 -5.08 -1.21 -24.74
C TYR A 284 -4.55 -0.80 -23.36
N ALA A 285 -4.49 0.51 -23.05
CA ALA A 285 -3.96 1.04 -21.79
C ALA A 285 -5.03 1.09 -20.68
N THR A 286 -5.62 -0.06 -20.37
CA THR A 286 -6.80 -0.18 -19.49
C THR A 286 -6.66 -1.23 -18.38
N GLY A 287 -5.47 -1.82 -18.19
CA GLY A 287 -5.24 -2.95 -17.30
C GLY A 287 -5.48 -2.63 -15.82
N ASN A 288 -5.12 -1.42 -15.36
CA ASN A 288 -5.38 -0.95 -14.01
C ASN A 288 -5.44 0.59 -13.91
N PHE A 289 -5.73 1.11 -12.72
CA PHE A 289 -5.79 2.53 -12.41
C PHE A 289 -4.51 3.28 -12.82
N THR A 290 -3.34 2.78 -12.39
CA THR A 290 -2.03 3.38 -12.63
C THR A 290 -1.74 3.52 -14.12
N GLU A 291 -1.98 2.46 -14.90
CA GLU A 291 -1.81 2.48 -16.35
C GLU A 291 -2.71 3.52 -17.02
N MET A 292 -4.01 3.55 -16.68
CA MET A 292 -4.97 4.50 -17.25
C MET A 292 -4.59 5.95 -16.94
N MET A 293 -4.15 6.22 -15.71
CA MET A 293 -3.72 7.56 -15.30
C MET A 293 -2.40 7.97 -15.96
N MET A 294 -1.42 7.07 -16.05
CA MET A 294 -0.16 7.36 -16.75
C MET A 294 -0.39 7.57 -18.25
N ALA A 295 -1.28 6.80 -18.88
CA ALA A 295 -1.67 6.99 -20.27
C ALA A 295 -2.33 8.37 -20.52
N LEU A 296 -3.16 8.85 -19.58
CA LEU A 296 -3.73 10.21 -19.61
C LEU A 296 -2.68 11.30 -19.37
N ALA A 297 -1.67 11.04 -18.53
CA ALA A 297 -0.58 11.97 -18.26
C ALA A 297 0.30 12.20 -19.49
N VAL A 298 0.69 11.11 -20.17
CA VAL A 298 1.65 11.16 -21.30
C VAL A 298 1.01 11.44 -22.67
N SER A 299 -0.32 11.29 -22.81
CA SER A 299 -1.01 11.63 -24.06
C SER A 299 -1.26 13.13 -24.16
N ASP A 300 -0.97 13.73 -25.31
CA ASP A 300 -1.22 15.17 -25.56
C ASP A 300 -2.65 15.48 -26.04
N MET A 301 -3.58 14.56 -25.83
CA MET A 301 -5.01 14.82 -25.98
C MET A 301 -5.49 15.90 -24.99
N PRO A 302 -6.33 16.87 -25.42
CA PRO A 302 -7.00 17.79 -24.51
C PRO A 302 -7.84 17.04 -23.46
N ILE A 303 -7.74 17.48 -22.21
CA ILE A 303 -8.49 16.90 -21.08
C ILE A 303 -9.94 17.42 -21.05
N THR A 304 -10.12 18.70 -21.42
CA THR A 304 -11.42 19.36 -21.59
C THR A 304 -11.81 19.41 -23.06
N GLU A 305 -13.11 19.40 -23.33
CA GLU A 305 -13.64 19.48 -24.70
C GLU A 305 -13.33 20.84 -25.33
N GLN A 306 -12.68 20.84 -26.50
CA GLN A 306 -12.40 22.03 -27.28
C GLN A 306 -13.15 21.96 -28.61
N LYS A 307 -14.05 22.93 -28.87
CA LYS A 307 -14.79 23.01 -30.14
C LYS A 307 -13.80 23.24 -31.29
N GLY A 308 -13.72 22.28 -32.22
CA GLY A 308 -12.78 22.32 -33.35
C GLY A 308 -11.33 21.92 -32.99
N GLY A 309 -11.10 21.37 -31.80
CA GLY A 309 -9.78 20.89 -31.37
C GLY A 309 -9.48 19.44 -31.76
N LEU A 310 -8.35 18.92 -31.23
CA LEU A 310 -7.93 17.53 -31.37
C LEU A 310 -8.98 16.55 -30.81
N GLY A 311 -9.35 15.56 -31.61
CA GLY A 311 -10.36 14.56 -31.28
C GLY A 311 -10.00 13.16 -31.81
N ILE A 312 -10.56 12.13 -31.19
CA ILE A 312 -10.39 10.73 -31.61
C ILE A 312 -11.63 10.33 -32.41
N VAL A 313 -11.44 9.88 -33.65
CA VAL A 313 -12.53 9.45 -34.54
C VAL A 313 -12.49 7.94 -34.71
N PHE A 314 -13.60 7.28 -34.37
CA PHE A 314 -13.84 5.87 -34.68
C PHE A 314 -14.72 5.80 -35.93
N HIS A 315 -14.24 5.08 -36.96
CA HIS A 315 -14.93 4.89 -38.24
C HIS A 315 -14.99 3.39 -38.55
N LYS A 316 -16.19 2.87 -38.85
CA LYS A 316 -16.43 1.47 -39.22
C LYS A 316 -17.10 1.47 -40.58
N GLU A 317 -16.44 0.86 -41.56
CA GLU A 317 -16.84 0.83 -42.96
C GLU A 317 -16.99 -0.62 -43.40
N ILE A 318 -18.05 -0.91 -44.14
CA ILE A 318 -18.21 -2.19 -44.84
C ILE A 318 -17.70 -1.96 -46.26
N ARG A 319 -16.78 -2.80 -46.71
CA ARG A 319 -16.20 -2.74 -48.07
C ARG A 319 -16.60 -3.98 -48.84
N ASP A 320 -16.78 -3.82 -50.15
CA ASP A 320 -17.09 -4.92 -51.05
C ASP A 320 -15.91 -5.91 -51.10
N ALA A 321 -16.21 -7.19 -50.88
CA ALA A 321 -15.27 -8.29 -51.04
C ALA A 321 -15.46 -8.90 -52.44
N ALA A 322 -14.36 -9.19 -53.14
CA ALA A 322 -14.42 -9.76 -54.48
C ALA A 322 -15.08 -11.16 -54.46
N GLU A 323 -16.07 -11.36 -55.33
CA GLU A 323 -16.70 -12.67 -55.51
C GLU A 323 -15.75 -13.66 -56.21
N SER A 324 -15.85 -14.94 -55.83
CA SER A 324 -15.11 -16.04 -56.45
C SER A 324 -16.01 -16.77 -57.45
N GLU A 325 -15.57 -16.86 -58.70
CA GLU A 325 -16.24 -17.67 -59.71
C GLU A 325 -15.86 -19.17 -59.61
N GLU A 326 -16.85 -20.05 -59.81
CA GLU A 326 -16.79 -21.50 -60.10
C GLU A 326 -16.63 -22.58 -58.97
N LYS A 327 -17.70 -23.40 -58.87
CA LYS A 327 -17.77 -24.88 -58.71
C LYS A 327 -17.00 -25.58 -57.58
N ILE A 328 -17.61 -25.56 -56.38
CA ILE A 328 -17.49 -26.52 -55.24
C ILE A 328 -16.16 -27.32 -55.17
N PRO A 329 -15.03 -26.68 -54.79
CA PRO A 329 -13.81 -27.39 -54.45
C PRO A 329 -13.78 -27.74 -52.96
N ILE A 330 -13.37 -28.96 -52.59
CA ILE A 330 -12.83 -29.20 -51.24
C ILE A 330 -11.34 -28.93 -51.35
N MET A 331 -10.84 -27.96 -50.60
CA MET A 331 -9.41 -27.64 -50.64
C MET A 331 -8.66 -28.59 -49.70
N VAL A 332 -7.70 -29.32 -50.27
CA VAL A 332 -6.76 -30.19 -49.56
C VAL A 332 -5.39 -29.53 -49.61
N SER A 333 -4.81 -29.18 -48.47
CA SER A 333 -3.44 -28.70 -48.37
C SER A 333 -2.63 -29.58 -47.41
N ARG A 334 -1.34 -29.74 -47.71
CA ARG A 334 -0.38 -30.49 -46.91
C ARG A 334 0.95 -29.75 -46.93
N SER A 335 1.50 -29.51 -45.74
CA SER A 335 2.79 -28.87 -45.57
C SER A 335 3.61 -29.58 -44.50
N ILE A 336 4.92 -29.70 -44.68
CA ILE A 336 5.83 -30.38 -43.75
C ILE A 336 6.75 -29.35 -43.10
N PHE A 337 7.01 -29.47 -41.81
CA PHE A 337 7.87 -28.59 -41.02
C PHE A 337 8.83 -29.39 -40.13
N GLN A 338 9.97 -28.81 -39.77
CA GLN A 338 10.87 -29.40 -38.79
C GLN A 338 10.32 -29.15 -37.38
N SER A 339 10.27 -30.19 -36.54
CA SER A 339 9.56 -30.12 -35.26
C SER A 339 10.16 -29.11 -34.26
N ASP A 340 11.46 -28.85 -34.33
CA ASP A 340 12.24 -27.93 -33.49
C ASP A 340 12.53 -26.56 -34.15
N ASP A 341 12.08 -26.34 -35.39
CA ASP A 341 12.25 -25.09 -36.15
C ASP A 341 10.98 -24.79 -37.00
N ARG A 342 9.81 -24.88 -36.34
CA ARG A 342 8.50 -24.79 -37.01
C ARG A 342 8.11 -23.39 -37.47
N TYR A 343 8.61 -22.32 -36.84
CA TYR A 343 8.02 -20.97 -36.99
C TYR A 343 9.04 -19.91 -37.38
N ARG A 344 8.66 -19.07 -38.33
CA ARG A 344 9.31 -17.78 -38.66
C ARG A 344 8.41 -16.64 -38.22
N TYR A 345 8.99 -15.48 -37.92
CA TYR A 345 8.25 -14.32 -37.40
C TYR A 345 8.61 -13.04 -38.16
N GLU A 346 7.60 -12.22 -38.49
CA GLU A 346 7.79 -10.87 -39.05
C GLU A 346 7.08 -9.88 -38.13
N GLY A 347 7.86 -9.11 -37.36
CA GLY A 347 7.32 -8.30 -36.25
C GLY A 347 6.58 -9.19 -35.24
N HIS A 348 5.29 -8.90 -35.04
CA HIS A 348 4.36 -9.63 -34.17
C HIS A 348 3.61 -10.77 -34.86
N GLU A 349 3.74 -10.92 -36.19
CA GLU A 349 3.08 -12.00 -36.92
C GLU A 349 3.94 -13.27 -36.93
N LYS A 350 3.26 -14.41 -36.79
CA LYS A 350 3.85 -15.74 -36.67
C LYS A 350 3.41 -16.58 -37.86
N PHE A 351 4.37 -17.11 -38.60
CA PHE A 351 4.15 -17.92 -39.79
C PHE A 351 4.77 -19.30 -39.59
N ASP A 352 4.13 -20.36 -40.10
CA ASP A 352 4.79 -21.65 -40.22
C ASP A 352 5.95 -21.58 -41.24
N LYS A 353 7.05 -22.25 -40.91
CA LYS A 353 8.27 -22.43 -41.71
C LYS A 353 8.21 -23.83 -42.31
N PHE A 354 7.57 -23.94 -43.48
CA PHE A 354 7.46 -25.20 -44.20
C PHE A 354 8.74 -25.50 -45.01
N ILE A 355 9.00 -26.79 -45.22
CA ILE A 355 10.16 -27.30 -45.94
C ILE A 355 9.77 -27.60 -47.39
N GLU A 356 10.42 -26.94 -48.33
CA GLU A 356 10.27 -27.15 -49.78
C GLU A 356 11.49 -27.86 -50.41
N GLY A 357 12.51 -28.18 -49.60
CA GLY A 357 13.80 -28.70 -50.03
C GLY A 357 14.13 -30.08 -49.50
N GLU A 358 15.36 -30.22 -48.99
CA GLU A 358 15.89 -31.47 -48.46
C GLU A 358 15.48 -31.71 -47.00
N PHE A 359 15.49 -32.99 -46.61
CA PHE A 359 15.18 -33.49 -45.28
C PHE A 359 16.43 -34.19 -44.70
N LEU A 360 16.53 -34.29 -43.38
CA LEU A 360 17.63 -34.92 -42.67
C LEU A 360 17.21 -36.27 -42.07
N VAL A 361 18.14 -37.24 -42.08
CA VAL A 361 17.99 -38.46 -41.27
C VAL A 361 17.97 -38.13 -39.77
N ASN A 362 17.33 -38.99 -38.99
CA ASN A 362 17.21 -38.90 -37.53
C ASN A 362 16.65 -37.56 -36.99
N THR A 363 15.98 -36.79 -37.85
CA THR A 363 15.38 -35.49 -37.53
C THR A 363 13.85 -35.63 -37.50
N ALA A 364 13.23 -35.11 -36.45
CA ALA A 364 11.78 -35.20 -36.25
C ALA A 364 11.04 -34.15 -37.08
N TYR A 365 10.15 -34.61 -37.97
CA TYR A 365 9.30 -33.80 -38.83
C TYR A 365 7.83 -33.90 -38.41
N GLY A 366 7.10 -32.80 -38.58
CA GLY A 366 5.64 -32.76 -38.49
C GLY A 366 5.04 -32.48 -39.86
N CYS A 367 3.96 -33.18 -40.20
CA CYS A 367 3.16 -32.90 -41.38
C CYS A 367 1.81 -32.35 -40.96
N GLN A 368 1.51 -31.13 -41.40
CA GLN A 368 0.20 -30.51 -41.26
C GLN A 368 -0.67 -30.86 -42.45
N PHE A 369 -1.87 -31.35 -42.16
CA PHE A 369 -2.92 -31.63 -43.12
C PHE A 369 -4.11 -30.69 -42.88
N LEU A 370 -4.49 -29.92 -43.89
CA LEU A 370 -5.60 -28.96 -43.85
C LEU A 370 -6.68 -29.39 -44.86
N LEU A 371 -7.90 -29.54 -44.37
CA LEU A 371 -9.09 -29.77 -45.18
C LEU A 371 -10.09 -28.63 -44.99
N SER A 372 -10.49 -27.94 -46.06
CA SER A 372 -11.42 -26.81 -46.00
C SER A 372 -12.67 -27.06 -46.85
N ASN A 373 -13.84 -26.76 -46.29
CA ASN A 373 -15.15 -26.85 -46.95
C ASN A 373 -15.67 -25.43 -47.24
N PRO A 374 -15.40 -24.84 -48.41
CA PRO A 374 -15.92 -23.51 -48.78
C PRO A 374 -17.41 -23.51 -49.15
N THR A 375 -18.17 -24.58 -48.88
CA THR A 375 -19.59 -24.68 -49.23
C THR A 375 -20.50 -24.38 -48.04
N SER A 376 -21.71 -23.90 -48.34
CA SER A 376 -22.78 -23.64 -47.36
C SER A 376 -23.40 -24.90 -46.73
N SER A 377 -22.93 -26.09 -47.10
CA SER A 377 -23.49 -27.38 -46.65
C SER A 377 -22.52 -28.09 -45.70
N ARG A 378 -23.05 -28.67 -44.63
CA ARG A 378 -22.32 -29.61 -43.77
C ARG A 378 -21.95 -30.86 -44.56
N ARG A 379 -20.70 -31.30 -44.48
CA ARG A 379 -20.21 -32.48 -45.20
C ARG A 379 -19.44 -33.42 -44.26
N LYS A 380 -19.54 -34.72 -44.54
CA LYS A 380 -18.81 -35.79 -43.83
C LYS A 380 -17.95 -36.55 -44.83
N PHE A 381 -16.74 -36.89 -44.42
CA PHE A 381 -15.73 -37.56 -45.23
C PHE A 381 -14.92 -38.52 -44.35
N THR A 382 -14.16 -39.39 -45.00
CA THR A 382 -13.00 -40.06 -44.40
C THR A 382 -11.75 -39.58 -45.15
N ALA A 383 -10.77 -39.06 -44.41
CA ALA A 383 -9.45 -38.74 -44.93
C ALA A 383 -8.49 -39.90 -44.65
N MET A 384 -7.92 -40.48 -45.69
CA MET A 384 -6.85 -41.47 -45.58
C MET A 384 -5.51 -40.73 -45.61
N LEU A 385 -4.76 -40.82 -44.51
CA LEU A 385 -3.45 -40.21 -44.34
C LEU A 385 -2.37 -41.29 -44.22
N GLN A 386 -1.16 -40.97 -44.69
CA GLN A 386 0.00 -41.86 -44.63
C GLN A 386 1.27 -41.02 -44.38
N ILE A 387 2.17 -41.52 -43.54
CA ILE A 387 3.54 -40.97 -43.47
C ILE A 387 4.31 -41.31 -44.77
N PRO A 388 5.42 -40.62 -45.05
CA PRO A 388 6.29 -41.01 -46.16
C PRO A 388 6.73 -42.47 -46.10
N GLU A 389 6.94 -43.07 -47.26
CA GLU A 389 7.61 -44.35 -47.39
C GLU A 389 8.98 -44.32 -46.68
N GLY A 390 9.38 -45.42 -46.04
CA GLY A 390 10.62 -45.51 -45.27
C GLY A 390 10.68 -44.71 -43.96
N ALA A 391 9.73 -43.81 -43.70
CA ALA A 391 9.70 -43.04 -42.44
C ALA A 391 9.15 -43.87 -41.28
N ILE A 392 9.58 -43.55 -40.06
CA ILE A 392 9.14 -44.16 -38.80
C ILE A 392 8.27 -43.15 -38.03
N PRO A 393 7.06 -43.52 -37.59
CA PRO A 393 6.16 -42.62 -36.87
C PRO A 393 6.63 -42.35 -35.44
N ILE A 394 6.43 -41.11 -34.98
CA ILE A 394 6.69 -40.65 -33.60
C ILE A 394 5.54 -39.74 -33.14
N ASN A 395 5.41 -39.44 -31.85
CA ASN A 395 4.46 -38.46 -31.28
C ASN A 395 3.06 -38.46 -31.94
N ASN A 396 2.25 -39.50 -31.70
CA ASN A 396 0.94 -39.72 -32.33
C ASN A 396 0.94 -39.93 -33.87
N GLY A 397 2.11 -40.12 -34.48
CA GLY A 397 2.25 -40.62 -35.85
C GLY A 397 1.71 -42.03 -36.05
N PHE A 398 1.54 -42.42 -37.31
CA PHE A 398 0.99 -43.70 -37.74
C PHE A 398 1.54 -44.05 -39.13
N TYR A 399 1.60 -45.34 -39.49
CA TYR A 399 1.98 -45.72 -40.85
C TYR A 399 0.92 -45.31 -41.87
N SER A 400 -0.33 -45.73 -41.65
CA SER A 400 -1.52 -45.27 -42.39
C SER A 400 -2.70 -45.14 -41.41
N LYS A 401 -3.59 -44.16 -41.63
CA LYS A 401 -4.76 -43.93 -40.78
C LYS A 401 -5.90 -43.28 -41.55
N GLY A 402 -7.07 -43.92 -41.49
CA GLY A 402 -8.33 -43.29 -41.86
C GLY A 402 -8.86 -42.44 -40.70
N ILE A 403 -9.20 -41.18 -40.98
CA ILE A 403 -9.77 -40.25 -40.01
C ILE A 403 -11.16 -39.81 -40.52
N PRO A 404 -12.26 -40.08 -39.79
CA PRO A 404 -13.55 -39.51 -40.12
C PRO A 404 -13.54 -38.01 -39.81
N ILE A 405 -13.82 -37.19 -40.83
CA ILE A 405 -13.87 -35.73 -40.71
C ILE A 405 -15.28 -35.24 -41.02
N THR A 406 -15.86 -34.47 -40.10
CA THR A 406 -17.05 -33.65 -40.36
C THR A 406 -16.59 -32.20 -40.52
N LEU A 407 -16.94 -31.58 -41.65
CA LEU A 407 -16.75 -30.16 -41.90
C LEU A 407 -18.12 -29.48 -41.91
N GLU A 408 -18.27 -28.49 -41.04
CA GLU A 408 -19.41 -27.58 -41.05
C GLU A 408 -19.34 -26.64 -42.27
N PRO A 409 -20.43 -25.93 -42.62
CA PRO A 409 -20.40 -24.90 -43.66
C PRO A 409 -19.28 -23.90 -43.45
N TYR A 410 -18.49 -23.60 -44.50
CA TYR A 410 -17.32 -22.72 -44.45
C TYR A 410 -16.22 -23.12 -43.44
N GLY A 411 -16.31 -24.33 -42.87
CA GLY A 411 -15.40 -24.83 -41.84
C GLY A 411 -14.11 -25.42 -42.41
N ASN A 412 -13.05 -25.36 -41.61
CA ASN A 412 -11.79 -26.04 -41.87
C ASN A 412 -11.48 -27.08 -40.77
N LYS A 413 -10.59 -28.03 -41.08
CA LYS A 413 -10.04 -28.98 -40.13
C LYS A 413 -8.55 -29.15 -40.39
N ILE A 414 -7.75 -28.87 -39.35
CA ILE A 414 -6.33 -29.18 -39.33
C ILE A 414 -6.14 -30.52 -38.61
N SER A 415 -5.17 -31.31 -39.05
CA SER A 415 -4.68 -32.53 -38.39
C SER A 415 -3.18 -32.61 -38.58
N GLU A 416 -2.44 -32.95 -37.52
CA GLU A 416 -0.98 -33.02 -37.54
C GLU A 416 -0.51 -34.40 -37.10
N TYR A 417 0.56 -34.90 -37.70
CA TYR A 417 1.20 -36.18 -37.37
C TYR A 417 2.71 -36.09 -37.62
N TYR A 418 3.49 -36.89 -36.89
CA TYR A 418 4.94 -36.76 -36.85
C TYR A 418 5.67 -38.05 -37.22
N PHE A 419 6.85 -37.90 -37.80
CA PHE A 419 7.72 -39.00 -38.25
C PHE A 419 9.18 -38.54 -38.32
N TYR A 420 10.10 -39.49 -38.49
CA TYR A 420 11.48 -39.22 -38.89
C TYR A 420 11.94 -40.23 -39.95
N PHE A 421 13.03 -39.93 -40.65
CA PHE A 421 13.65 -40.85 -41.59
C PHE A 421 14.89 -41.51 -40.95
N PRO A 422 15.00 -42.86 -40.92
CA PRO A 422 16.19 -43.55 -40.44
C PRO A 422 17.35 -43.48 -41.44
N ASP A 423 17.05 -43.54 -42.74
CA ASP A 423 18.01 -43.72 -43.84
C ASP A 423 17.94 -42.57 -44.86
N THR A 424 19.01 -42.38 -45.62
CA THR A 424 19.07 -41.42 -46.73
C THR A 424 18.45 -41.99 -48.01
N GLY A 425 17.80 -41.16 -48.82
CA GLY A 425 17.20 -41.57 -50.09
C GLY A 425 16.14 -40.61 -50.60
N ASN A 426 15.57 -40.91 -51.76
CA ASN A 426 14.39 -40.21 -52.26
C ASN A 426 13.15 -41.02 -51.90
N PHE A 427 12.39 -40.55 -50.92
CA PHE A 427 11.19 -41.20 -50.42
C PHE A 427 9.94 -40.57 -51.03
N LYS A 428 8.88 -41.36 -51.19
CA LYS A 428 7.58 -40.87 -51.69
C LYS A 428 6.61 -40.73 -50.53
N GLN A 429 5.86 -39.64 -50.50
CA GLN A 429 4.67 -39.54 -49.66
C GLN A 429 3.41 -39.60 -50.52
N TYR A 430 2.69 -40.71 -50.36
CA TYR A 430 1.37 -40.91 -50.94
C TYR A 430 0.44 -39.74 -50.59
N PRO A 431 -0.32 -39.21 -51.55
CA PRO A 431 -1.21 -38.09 -51.30
C PRO A 431 -2.34 -38.50 -50.37
N ALA A 432 -2.75 -37.58 -49.50
CA ALA A 432 -3.95 -37.75 -48.70
C ALA A 432 -5.19 -37.88 -49.61
N GLN A 433 -5.98 -38.93 -49.40
CA GLN A 433 -7.18 -39.21 -50.17
C GLN A 433 -8.44 -38.91 -49.35
N ILE A 434 -9.40 -38.23 -49.97
CA ILE A 434 -10.70 -37.90 -49.38
C ILE A 434 -11.77 -38.77 -50.02
N ALA A 435 -12.47 -39.54 -49.21
CA ALA A 435 -13.60 -40.38 -49.61
C ALA A 435 -14.89 -40.00 -48.88
N LYS A 436 -16.03 -40.26 -49.52
CA LYS A 436 -17.38 -40.16 -48.94
C LYS A 436 -18.24 -41.26 -49.54
N ASP A 437 -19.02 -41.96 -48.71
CA ASP A 437 -19.89 -43.06 -49.15
C ASP A 437 -19.12 -44.09 -50.02
N GLU A 438 -17.91 -44.44 -49.56
CA GLU A 438 -16.92 -45.32 -50.23
C GLU A 438 -16.42 -44.86 -51.60
N LYS A 439 -16.76 -43.63 -52.03
CA LYS A 439 -16.32 -43.04 -53.30
C LYS A 439 -15.26 -41.97 -53.08
N PHE A 440 -14.21 -42.03 -53.90
CA PHE A 440 -13.16 -41.03 -53.95
C PHE A 440 -13.72 -39.67 -54.42
N ILE A 441 -13.33 -38.58 -53.75
CA ILE A 441 -13.72 -37.21 -54.07
C ILE A 441 -12.51 -36.35 -54.49
N ALA A 442 -11.43 -36.39 -53.72
CA ALA A 442 -10.26 -35.54 -53.93
C ALA A 442 -8.98 -36.21 -53.42
N SER A 443 -7.86 -35.84 -54.02
CA SER A 443 -6.50 -36.22 -53.60
C SER A 443 -5.64 -34.97 -53.51
N GLY A 444 -4.68 -34.94 -52.60
CA GLY A 444 -3.52 -34.07 -52.73
C GLY A 444 -2.59 -34.50 -53.90
N SER A 445 -1.51 -33.77 -54.10
CA SER A 445 -0.39 -34.16 -54.98
C SER A 445 0.54 -35.17 -54.30
N GLU A 446 1.11 -36.11 -55.07
CA GLU A 446 2.26 -36.92 -54.60
C GLU A 446 3.46 -35.99 -54.36
N LEU A 447 4.28 -36.28 -53.35
CA LEU A 447 5.47 -35.49 -53.01
C LEU A 447 6.69 -36.41 -52.88
N ALA A 448 7.75 -36.06 -53.62
CA ALA A 448 9.07 -36.65 -53.43
C ALA A 448 9.82 -35.89 -52.33
N LEU A 449 10.45 -36.63 -51.43
CA LEU A 449 11.16 -36.12 -50.26
C LEU A 449 12.61 -36.60 -50.33
N ASN A 450 13.52 -35.69 -50.68
CA ASN A 450 14.94 -35.99 -50.75
C ASN A 450 15.55 -35.91 -49.35
N VAL A 451 15.89 -37.06 -48.77
CA VAL A 451 16.47 -37.20 -47.43
C VAL A 451 17.96 -37.44 -47.54
N VAL A 452 18.75 -36.59 -46.88
CA VAL A 452 20.21 -36.57 -46.93
C VAL A 452 20.80 -36.69 -45.52
N ALA A 453 22.06 -37.11 -45.44
CA ALA A 453 22.80 -37.13 -44.16
C ALA A 453 23.17 -35.70 -43.71
N GLN A 454 23.29 -34.77 -44.65
CA GLN A 454 23.62 -33.37 -44.43
C GLN A 454 22.99 -32.51 -45.54
N LEU A 455 22.28 -31.44 -45.18
CA LEU A 455 21.66 -30.52 -46.14
C LEU A 455 22.71 -29.86 -47.05
N THR A 456 22.46 -29.85 -48.36
CA THR A 456 23.23 -29.05 -49.33
C THR A 456 22.98 -27.54 -49.17
N LYS A 457 21.78 -27.17 -48.68
CA LYS A 457 21.42 -25.80 -48.30
C LYS A 457 21.07 -25.75 -46.82
N ILE A 458 22.07 -25.46 -45.99
CA ILE A 458 21.87 -25.18 -44.57
C ILE A 458 21.37 -23.74 -44.39
N ASP A 459 20.31 -23.55 -43.61
CA ASP A 459 19.86 -22.22 -43.17
C ASP A 459 20.87 -21.64 -42.16
N LYS A 460 21.85 -20.92 -42.69
CA LYS A 460 22.88 -20.24 -41.88
C LYS A 460 22.35 -19.06 -41.07
N GLY A 461 21.09 -18.64 -41.28
CA GLY A 461 20.43 -17.59 -40.53
C GLY A 461 19.68 -18.08 -39.30
N ALA A 462 19.39 -19.38 -39.18
CA ALA A 462 18.68 -19.92 -38.02
C ALA A 462 19.56 -19.91 -36.75
N TRP A 463 18.98 -19.53 -35.59
CA TRP A 463 19.70 -19.53 -34.30
C TRP A 463 20.31 -20.89 -33.94
N ASN A 464 19.63 -21.98 -34.30
CA ASN A 464 20.14 -23.35 -34.13
C ASN A 464 21.47 -23.56 -34.87
N TYR A 465 21.63 -22.99 -36.08
CA TYR A 465 22.91 -23.03 -36.79
C TYR A 465 23.92 -22.04 -36.21
N VAL A 466 23.52 -20.77 -36.03
CA VAL A 466 24.43 -19.69 -35.61
C VAL A 466 25.06 -19.97 -34.24
N SER A 467 24.27 -20.41 -33.25
CA SER A 467 24.77 -20.71 -31.91
C SER A 467 25.82 -21.83 -31.88
N GLN A 468 25.63 -22.89 -32.68
CA GLN A 468 26.51 -24.05 -32.69
C GLN A 468 27.70 -23.88 -33.64
N ASN A 469 27.46 -23.42 -34.87
CA ASN A 469 28.42 -23.43 -35.98
C ASN A 469 28.90 -22.03 -36.42
N GLY A 470 28.24 -20.96 -35.97
CA GLY A 470 28.65 -19.59 -36.29
C GLY A 470 30.00 -19.22 -35.67
N SER A 471 30.67 -18.23 -36.25
CA SER A 471 31.78 -17.54 -35.58
C SER A 471 31.26 -16.69 -34.42
N ASP A 472 32.15 -16.30 -33.53
CA ASP A 472 31.81 -15.42 -32.40
C ASP A 472 31.24 -14.07 -32.85
N LYS A 473 31.63 -13.61 -34.05
CA LYS A 473 31.03 -12.45 -34.71
C LYS A 473 29.60 -12.75 -35.15
N ASP A 474 29.35 -13.87 -35.83
CA ASP A 474 28.00 -14.23 -36.31
C ASP A 474 27.01 -14.33 -35.13
N VAL A 475 27.43 -14.92 -34.01
CA VAL A 475 26.63 -14.97 -32.78
C VAL A 475 26.37 -13.56 -32.24
N SER A 476 27.39 -12.71 -32.17
CA SER A 476 27.25 -11.34 -31.65
C SER A 476 26.35 -10.47 -32.53
N ASP A 477 26.50 -10.55 -33.85
CA ASP A 477 25.69 -9.82 -34.82
C ASP A 477 24.23 -10.30 -34.76
N PHE A 478 24.00 -11.61 -34.58
CA PHE A 478 22.67 -12.18 -34.36
C PHE A 478 22.00 -11.62 -33.10
N LEU A 479 22.68 -11.62 -31.95
CA LEU A 479 22.13 -11.13 -30.67
C LEU A 479 21.81 -9.63 -30.68
N ASN A 480 22.60 -8.83 -31.40
CA ASN A 480 22.34 -7.40 -31.58
C ASN A 480 21.10 -7.14 -32.46
N THR A 481 20.88 -7.97 -33.48
CA THR A 481 19.84 -7.76 -34.50
C THR A 481 18.49 -8.38 -34.12
N HIS A 482 18.47 -9.63 -33.64
CA HIS A 482 17.25 -10.43 -33.44
C HIS A 482 16.62 -10.25 -32.06
N ASN A 483 15.32 -10.58 -31.95
CA ASN A 483 14.56 -10.53 -30.70
C ASN A 483 15.00 -11.67 -29.76
N LEU A 484 15.63 -11.31 -28.65
CA LEU A 484 16.26 -12.26 -27.72
C LEU A 484 15.26 -13.06 -26.88
N ASN A 485 14.00 -12.60 -26.74
CA ASN A 485 12.94 -13.36 -26.09
C ASN A 485 12.54 -14.63 -26.87
N ARG A 486 12.93 -14.75 -28.15
CA ARG A 486 12.54 -15.85 -29.04
C ARG A 486 13.62 -16.95 -29.19
N ILE A 487 14.74 -16.86 -28.46
CA ILE A 487 15.88 -17.77 -28.61
C ILE A 487 16.34 -18.36 -27.28
N ASP A 488 16.84 -19.60 -27.36
CA ASP A 488 17.50 -20.25 -26.22
C ASP A 488 18.98 -19.84 -26.15
N LEU A 489 19.30 -19.00 -25.16
CA LEU A 489 20.66 -18.55 -24.87
C LEU A 489 21.56 -19.65 -24.29
N ALA A 490 21.01 -20.74 -23.74
CA ALA A 490 21.83 -21.84 -23.22
C ALA A 490 22.68 -22.51 -24.32
N LYS A 491 22.21 -22.44 -25.57
CA LYS A 491 22.92 -22.97 -26.75
C LYS A 491 24.32 -22.39 -26.97
N ILE A 492 24.65 -21.21 -26.41
CA ILE A 492 25.99 -20.62 -26.49
C ILE A 492 26.80 -20.73 -25.19
N ALA A 493 26.28 -21.37 -24.14
CA ALA A 493 26.95 -21.45 -22.83
C ALA A 493 28.34 -22.10 -22.91
N PHE A 494 28.53 -23.09 -23.79
CA PHE A 494 29.84 -23.73 -23.99
C PHE A 494 30.94 -22.75 -24.43
N ARG A 495 30.59 -21.70 -25.18
CA ARG A 495 31.50 -20.64 -25.66
C ARG A 495 31.88 -19.65 -24.56
N MET A 496 31.05 -19.49 -23.53
CA MET A 496 31.31 -18.56 -22.41
C MET A 496 32.53 -18.93 -21.55
N LYS A 497 33.19 -20.08 -21.81
CA LYS A 497 34.49 -20.40 -21.24
C LYS A 497 35.63 -19.52 -21.78
N ASP A 498 35.49 -18.91 -22.95
CA ASP A 498 36.43 -17.88 -23.42
C ASP A 498 36.12 -16.52 -22.77
N LYS A 499 37.15 -15.85 -22.26
CA LYS A 499 36.99 -14.60 -21.49
C LYS A 499 36.65 -13.39 -22.36
N LYS A 500 37.10 -13.36 -23.62
CA LYS A 500 36.82 -12.27 -24.55
C LYS A 500 35.37 -12.39 -25.06
N PHE A 501 34.97 -13.59 -25.46
CA PHE A 501 33.60 -13.91 -25.85
C PHE A 501 32.63 -13.65 -24.69
N PHE A 502 32.94 -14.14 -23.48
CA PHE A 502 32.13 -13.86 -22.29
C PHE A 502 31.87 -12.36 -22.11
N LYS A 503 32.92 -11.52 -22.08
CA LYS A 503 32.75 -10.07 -21.90
C LYS A 503 31.95 -9.42 -23.03
N GLN A 504 32.14 -9.86 -24.27
CA GLN A 504 31.39 -9.37 -25.43
C GLN A 504 29.90 -9.71 -25.33
N ILE A 505 29.55 -10.94 -24.96
CA ILE A 505 28.16 -11.38 -24.84
C ILE A 505 27.46 -10.71 -23.66
N ILE A 506 28.11 -10.61 -22.49
CA ILE A 506 27.54 -9.92 -21.32
C ILE A 506 27.26 -8.44 -21.66
N ALA A 507 28.20 -7.73 -22.29
CA ALA A 507 27.99 -6.35 -22.72
C ALA A 507 26.85 -6.19 -23.74
N ILE A 508 26.70 -7.13 -24.69
CA ILE A 508 25.57 -7.15 -25.63
C ILE A 508 24.25 -7.33 -24.87
N LEU A 509 24.17 -8.30 -23.96
CA LEU A 509 22.92 -8.62 -23.25
C LEU A 509 22.53 -7.51 -22.27
N GLU A 510 23.49 -6.91 -21.54
CA GLU A 510 23.29 -5.71 -20.71
C GLU A 510 22.77 -4.52 -21.55
N ASN A 511 23.42 -4.24 -22.69
CA ASN A 511 22.95 -3.23 -23.64
C ASN A 511 21.54 -3.57 -24.15
N ARG A 512 21.22 -4.82 -24.46
CA ARG A 512 19.86 -5.20 -24.91
C ARG A 512 18.82 -5.19 -23.77
N GLY A 513 19.23 -5.04 -22.51
CA GLY A 513 18.35 -5.07 -21.34
C GLY A 513 17.86 -6.49 -21.00
N TYR A 514 18.66 -7.52 -21.28
CA TYR A 514 18.37 -8.92 -21.01
C TYR A 514 19.33 -9.48 -19.97
N PHE A 515 18.81 -10.35 -19.09
CA PHE A 515 19.61 -11.10 -18.14
C PHE A 515 19.44 -12.61 -18.40
N SER A 516 20.53 -13.36 -18.29
CA SER A 516 20.51 -14.82 -18.37
C SER A 516 21.35 -15.40 -17.25
N SER A 517 20.71 -15.95 -16.21
CA SER A 517 21.38 -16.52 -15.04
C SER A 517 22.49 -17.51 -15.41
N LEU A 518 22.23 -18.37 -16.40
CA LEU A 518 23.22 -19.32 -16.92
C LEU A 518 24.45 -18.63 -17.51
N LEU A 519 24.28 -17.67 -18.42
CA LEU A 519 25.42 -16.99 -19.06
C LEU A 519 26.17 -16.08 -18.07
N TRP A 520 25.45 -15.41 -17.16
CA TRP A 520 26.06 -14.60 -16.10
C TRP A 520 26.80 -15.42 -15.05
N SER A 521 26.43 -16.68 -14.80
CA SER A 521 27.15 -17.55 -13.85
C SER A 521 28.63 -17.78 -14.22
N TYR A 522 28.99 -17.67 -15.51
CA TYR A 522 30.37 -17.71 -15.98
C TYR A 522 31.22 -16.52 -15.48
N SER A 523 30.62 -15.47 -14.93
CA SER A 523 31.33 -14.40 -14.22
C SER A 523 32.19 -14.94 -13.06
N ILE A 524 31.71 -15.98 -12.37
CA ILE A 524 32.44 -16.66 -11.30
C ILE A 524 33.65 -17.40 -11.88
N TYR A 525 33.45 -18.14 -12.98
CA TYR A 525 34.53 -18.85 -13.69
C TYR A 525 35.64 -17.89 -14.17
N HIS A 526 35.27 -16.70 -14.65
CA HIS A 526 36.22 -15.67 -15.11
C HIS A 526 36.81 -14.79 -14.01
N ASN A 527 36.32 -14.92 -12.77
CA ASN A 527 36.56 -14.01 -11.65
C ASN A 527 36.42 -12.53 -12.08
N ASP A 528 35.22 -12.15 -12.53
CA ASP A 528 34.89 -10.80 -12.98
C ASP A 528 33.93 -10.11 -11.98
N PRO A 529 34.44 -9.30 -11.02
CA PRO A 529 33.65 -8.84 -9.86
C PRO A 529 32.38 -8.06 -10.22
N ALA A 530 32.41 -7.24 -11.27
CA ALA A 530 31.25 -6.48 -11.72
C ALA A 530 30.12 -7.41 -12.21
N SER A 531 30.47 -8.38 -13.08
CA SER A 531 29.51 -9.37 -13.59
C SER A 531 29.04 -10.34 -12.50
N ILE A 532 29.91 -10.69 -11.53
CA ILE A 532 29.55 -11.48 -10.35
C ILE A 532 28.51 -10.73 -9.51
N SER A 533 28.69 -9.42 -9.30
CA SER A 533 27.75 -8.65 -8.48
C SER A 533 26.37 -8.56 -9.10
N GLU A 534 26.31 -8.34 -10.42
CA GLU A 534 25.06 -8.40 -11.15
C GLU A 534 24.43 -9.80 -11.05
N TYR A 535 25.19 -10.87 -11.31
CA TYR A 535 24.71 -12.25 -11.19
C TYR A 535 24.12 -12.55 -9.79
N LEU A 536 24.85 -12.21 -8.72
CA LEU A 536 24.42 -12.49 -7.36
C LEU A 536 23.12 -11.76 -7.00
N LYS A 537 22.92 -10.52 -7.47
CA LYS A 537 21.69 -9.74 -7.23
C LYS A 537 20.42 -10.40 -7.78
N HIS A 538 20.50 -11.17 -8.87
CA HIS A 538 19.38 -11.94 -9.44
C HIS A 538 19.26 -13.37 -8.91
N SER A 539 20.20 -13.81 -8.06
CA SER A 539 20.24 -15.19 -7.58
C SER A 539 19.51 -15.38 -6.25
N GLU A 540 19.02 -16.60 -5.99
CA GLU A 540 18.49 -17.00 -4.67
C GLU A 540 19.51 -16.88 -3.53
N TYR A 541 20.80 -16.70 -3.84
CA TYR A 541 21.81 -16.42 -2.83
C TYR A 541 21.57 -15.06 -2.15
N ALA A 542 21.12 -14.04 -2.89
CA ALA A 542 20.78 -12.74 -2.32
C ALA A 542 19.68 -12.85 -1.25
N ASN A 543 18.65 -13.66 -1.50
CA ASN A 543 17.55 -13.91 -0.57
C ASN A 543 17.98 -14.62 0.72
N ARG A 544 19.21 -15.15 0.77
CA ARG A 544 19.80 -15.87 1.91
C ARG A 544 20.84 -15.06 2.69
N CYS A 545 21.15 -13.84 2.25
CA CYS A 545 22.15 -12.97 2.90
C CYS A 545 21.58 -12.09 4.03
N GLY A 546 20.27 -12.11 4.28
CA GLY A 546 19.60 -11.21 5.22
C GLY A 546 19.09 -9.93 4.55
N MET A 547 18.65 -8.96 5.35
CA MET A 547 18.00 -7.74 4.83
C MET A 547 18.99 -6.74 4.20
N TYR A 548 20.21 -6.67 4.72
CA TYR A 548 21.25 -5.73 4.27
C TYR A 548 22.61 -6.43 4.21
N ILE A 549 23.35 -6.16 3.14
CA ILE A 549 24.77 -6.53 3.03
C ILE A 549 25.44 -5.53 2.09
N ASP A 550 26.63 -5.07 2.44
CA ASP A 550 27.46 -4.23 1.57
C ASP A 550 28.87 -4.82 1.48
N THR A 551 29.19 -5.37 0.30
CA THR A 551 30.47 -6.02 0.02
C THR A 551 30.88 -5.77 -1.44
N PRO A 552 32.17 -5.90 -1.80
CA PRO A 552 32.64 -5.70 -3.18
C PRO A 552 31.99 -6.60 -4.23
N LEU A 553 31.32 -7.69 -3.83
CA LEU A 553 30.62 -8.62 -4.73
C LEU A 553 29.10 -8.57 -4.57
N LEU A 554 28.54 -8.11 -3.46
CA LEU A 554 27.09 -8.06 -3.26
C LEU A 554 26.70 -6.88 -2.38
N HIS A 555 25.86 -6.02 -2.96
CA HIS A 555 25.15 -4.95 -2.27
C HIS A 555 23.65 -5.27 -2.29
N LEU A 556 23.04 -5.33 -1.11
CA LEU A 556 21.59 -5.43 -0.91
C LEU A 556 21.16 -4.30 0.01
N ASP A 557 20.30 -3.42 -0.50
CA ASP A 557 19.54 -2.48 0.30
C ASP A 557 18.08 -3.00 0.46
N PRO A 558 17.52 -3.02 1.68
CA PRO A 558 16.19 -3.59 1.91
C PRO A 558 15.03 -2.71 1.41
N VAL A 559 15.26 -1.41 1.19
CA VAL A 559 14.28 -0.51 0.58
C VAL A 559 14.26 -0.72 -0.93
N GLU A 560 15.42 -0.79 -1.58
CA GLU A 560 15.52 -1.18 -3.01
C GLU A 560 14.90 -2.56 -3.26
N ARG A 561 15.16 -3.52 -2.36
CA ARG A 561 14.59 -4.87 -2.38
C ARG A 561 13.12 -4.95 -2.01
N LYS A 562 12.50 -3.84 -1.55
CA LYS A 562 11.11 -3.77 -1.04
C LYS A 562 10.86 -4.71 0.16
N ALA A 563 11.93 -5.17 0.82
CA ALA A 563 11.86 -6.00 2.01
C ALA A 563 11.51 -5.16 3.25
N TYR A 564 11.85 -3.87 3.27
CA TYR A 564 11.53 -2.92 4.33
C TYR A 564 11.01 -1.60 3.76
N GLN A 565 10.08 -0.98 4.49
CA GLN A 565 9.66 0.41 4.31
C GLN A 565 9.45 1.03 5.69
N HIS A 566 9.65 2.34 5.82
CA HIS A 566 9.29 3.05 7.06
C HIS A 566 7.76 3.26 7.12
N LEU A 567 7.17 3.10 8.31
CA LEU A 567 5.73 3.26 8.53
C LEU A 567 5.49 4.26 9.66
N GLU A 568 4.56 5.19 9.45
CA GLU A 568 4.09 6.12 10.48
C GLU A 568 2.83 5.59 11.18
N TYR A 569 2.71 5.85 12.48
CA TYR A 569 1.54 5.50 13.31
C TYR A 569 0.89 6.78 13.84
N LYS A 570 -0.36 7.05 13.46
CA LYS A 570 -1.11 8.22 13.93
C LYS A 570 -2.63 7.97 13.94
N PRO A 571 -3.37 8.44 14.98
CA PRO A 571 -2.86 8.88 16.28
C PRO A 571 -2.43 7.68 17.14
N LEU A 572 -1.35 7.81 17.89
CA LEU A 572 -0.92 6.83 18.89
C LEU A 572 -0.80 7.53 20.24
N VAL A 573 -1.54 7.06 21.24
CA VAL A 573 -1.49 7.54 22.61
C VAL A 573 -1.31 6.35 23.52
N ASN A 574 -0.11 6.21 24.09
CA ASN A 574 0.18 5.14 25.03
C ASN A 574 -0.59 5.32 26.35
N ALA A 575 -0.95 4.20 26.96
CA ALA A 575 -1.53 4.17 28.29
C ALA A 575 -0.47 4.26 29.42
N ARG A 576 0.82 4.12 29.11
CA ARG A 576 1.90 3.98 30.10
C ARG A 576 3.11 4.83 29.74
N ALA A 577 3.47 5.75 30.64
CA ALA A 577 4.74 6.47 30.62
C ALA A 577 5.88 5.69 31.30
N HIS A 578 5.56 4.72 32.18
CA HIS A 578 6.55 3.93 32.93
C HIS A 578 6.55 2.44 32.57
N GLN A 579 7.72 1.81 32.70
CA GLN A 579 7.91 0.38 32.50
C GLN A 579 7.21 -0.45 33.59
N LEU A 580 6.37 -1.41 33.19
CA LEU A 580 5.71 -2.34 34.09
C LEU A 580 6.37 -3.73 34.03
N GLY A 581 7.06 -4.12 35.09
CA GLY A 581 7.71 -5.44 35.20
C GLY A 581 9.12 -5.51 34.59
N ARG A 582 9.63 -6.74 34.40
CA ARG A 582 11.05 -7.01 34.07
C ARG A 582 11.51 -6.44 32.71
N GLY A 583 10.60 -6.14 31.79
CA GLY A 583 10.92 -5.57 30.47
C GLY A 583 9.84 -4.61 30.00
N ARG A 584 10.18 -3.74 29.05
CA ARG A 584 9.20 -2.88 28.36
C ARG A 584 8.38 -3.73 27.37
N LYS A 585 7.11 -3.35 27.17
CA LYS A 585 6.22 -3.98 26.17
C LYS A 585 5.58 -2.90 25.32
N ILE A 586 5.64 -3.06 23.99
CA ILE A 586 4.84 -2.29 23.04
C ILE A 586 3.45 -2.93 23.01
N LEU A 587 2.39 -2.15 23.25
CA LEU A 587 1.01 -2.64 23.37
C LEU A 587 0.24 -2.68 22.06
N ASN A 588 0.69 -1.95 21.04
CA ASN A 588 0.13 -1.99 19.70
C ASN A 588 0.89 -3.04 18.87
N ASP A 589 0.20 -4.11 18.47
CA ASP A 589 0.82 -5.26 17.82
C ASP A 589 1.45 -4.91 16.45
N ARG A 590 0.86 -3.97 15.69
CA ARG A 590 1.42 -3.50 14.41
C ARG A 590 2.72 -2.73 14.60
N LEU A 591 2.75 -1.80 15.56
CA LEU A 591 3.99 -1.11 15.95
C LEU A 591 5.02 -2.09 16.51
N TYR A 592 4.60 -3.14 17.24
CA TYR A 592 5.50 -4.18 17.72
C TYR A 592 6.14 -4.94 16.55
N GLU A 593 5.36 -5.41 15.59
CA GLU A 593 5.82 -6.09 14.36
C GLU A 593 6.82 -5.22 13.60
N GLN A 594 6.44 -3.98 13.28
CA GLN A 594 7.28 -3.06 12.51
C GLN A 594 8.54 -2.62 13.27
N TYR A 595 8.47 -2.40 14.59
CA TYR A 595 9.65 -2.09 15.39
C TYR A 595 10.64 -3.26 15.41
N HIS A 596 10.16 -4.50 15.53
CA HIS A 596 11.05 -5.67 15.47
C HIS A 596 11.66 -5.85 14.08
N LYS A 597 10.89 -5.63 13.01
CA LYS A 597 11.41 -5.63 11.63
C LYS A 597 12.46 -4.54 11.38
N PHE A 598 12.29 -3.36 11.99
CA PHE A 598 13.31 -2.31 11.95
C PHE A 598 14.56 -2.67 12.77
N MET A 599 14.40 -3.27 13.96
CA MET A 599 15.53 -3.75 14.77
C MET A 599 16.29 -4.90 14.08
N GLU A 600 15.59 -5.79 13.36
CA GLU A 600 16.17 -6.82 12.51
C GLU A 600 17.01 -6.19 11.39
N TYR A 601 16.45 -5.23 10.64
CA TYR A 601 17.20 -4.45 9.66
C TYR A 601 18.47 -3.81 10.26
N LEU A 602 18.36 -3.13 11.41
CA LEU A 602 19.51 -2.52 12.08
C LEU A 602 20.55 -3.55 12.52
N SER A 603 20.16 -4.78 12.84
CA SER A 603 21.09 -5.85 13.22
C SER A 603 21.99 -6.33 12.07
N TYR A 604 21.58 -6.10 10.82
CA TYR A 604 22.39 -6.34 9.62
C TYR A 604 23.30 -5.16 9.24
N ARG A 605 23.05 -3.95 9.77
CA ARG A 605 23.80 -2.74 9.43
C ARG A 605 25.12 -2.67 10.21
N PRO A 606 26.29 -2.46 9.57
CA PRO A 606 27.57 -2.29 10.27
C PRO A 606 27.60 -1.06 11.20
N ALA A 607 26.85 -0.02 10.83
CA ALA A 607 26.59 1.18 11.63
C ALA A 607 25.26 1.80 11.18
N SER A 608 24.60 2.52 12.08
CA SER A 608 23.41 3.33 11.76
C SER A 608 23.84 4.69 11.19
N ASP A 609 23.23 5.10 10.08
CA ASP A 609 23.44 6.44 9.49
C ASP A 609 22.46 7.49 10.07
N ASP A 610 22.58 8.75 9.64
CA ASP A 610 21.73 9.85 10.11
C ASP A 610 20.22 9.60 9.88
N ALA A 611 19.85 8.88 8.81
CA ALA A 611 18.47 8.54 8.50
C ALA A 611 17.96 7.37 9.36
N ASP A 612 18.80 6.37 9.62
CA ASP A 612 18.54 5.32 10.61
C ASP A 612 18.34 5.94 12.01
N MET A 613 19.22 6.85 12.43
CA MET A 613 19.10 7.57 13.71
C MET A 613 17.82 8.39 13.79
N THR A 614 17.38 9.00 12.69
CA THR A 614 16.10 9.72 12.60
C THR A 614 14.92 8.75 12.79
N ALA A 615 14.96 7.57 12.18
CA ALA A 615 13.93 6.53 12.35
C ALA A 615 13.95 5.89 13.76
N ILE A 616 15.14 5.71 14.36
CA ILE A 616 15.31 5.31 15.77
C ILE A 616 14.60 6.33 16.68
N CYS A 617 14.85 7.63 16.50
CA CYS A 617 14.17 8.67 17.26
C CYS A 617 12.65 8.56 17.13
N TYR A 618 12.14 8.44 15.90
CA TYR A 618 10.71 8.28 15.65
C TYR A 618 10.08 7.11 16.43
N TYR A 619 10.61 5.88 16.26
CA TYR A 619 10.04 4.72 16.94
C TYR A 619 10.25 4.71 18.46
N LEU A 620 11.28 5.40 18.97
CA LEU A 620 11.45 5.63 20.42
C LEU A 620 10.41 6.60 20.96
N LEU A 621 10.08 7.67 20.23
CA LEU A 621 9.04 8.63 20.64
C LEU A 621 7.64 8.00 20.62
N LEU A 622 7.35 7.09 19.69
CA LEU A 622 6.12 6.28 19.73
C LEU A 622 6.02 5.36 20.97
N GLN A 623 7.13 5.14 21.69
CA GLN A 623 7.21 4.36 22.93
C GLN A 623 7.40 5.24 24.18
N ASP A 624 7.21 6.56 24.06
CA ASP A 624 7.51 7.58 25.10
C ASP A 624 8.97 7.53 25.63
N ARG A 625 9.91 6.97 24.87
CA ARG A 625 11.34 6.86 25.20
C ARG A 625 12.09 8.15 24.88
N VAL A 626 11.55 9.29 25.33
CA VAL A 626 12.01 10.65 24.98
C VAL A 626 13.49 10.87 25.31
N SER A 627 13.95 10.48 26.50
CA SER A 627 15.36 10.65 26.89
C SER A 627 16.33 9.85 26.02
N GLU A 628 15.93 8.66 25.58
CA GLU A 628 16.73 7.82 24.68
C GLU A 628 16.71 8.41 23.26
N SER A 629 15.54 8.87 22.79
CA SER A 629 15.43 9.60 21.53
C SER A 629 16.29 10.84 21.51
N LEU A 630 16.39 11.62 22.60
CA LEU A 630 17.27 12.79 22.68
C LEU A 630 18.75 12.42 22.54
N THR A 631 19.17 11.28 23.11
CA THR A 631 20.55 10.77 22.97
C THR A 631 20.90 10.44 21.52
N PHE A 632 20.00 9.78 20.78
CA PHE A 632 20.21 9.50 19.36
C PHE A 632 20.09 10.78 18.50
N PHE A 633 19.10 11.62 18.77
CA PHE A 633 18.83 12.83 17.99
C PHE A 633 20.02 13.80 17.97
N ARG A 634 20.74 13.93 19.10
CA ARG A 634 21.94 14.78 19.22
C ARG A 634 23.15 14.31 18.41
N GLN A 635 23.12 13.10 17.85
CA GLN A 635 24.18 12.54 17.00
C GLN A 635 23.93 12.80 15.51
N ILE A 636 22.74 13.27 15.14
CA ILE A 636 22.30 13.44 13.75
C ILE A 636 22.90 14.71 13.14
N ASP A 637 23.58 14.56 12.01
CA ASP A 637 24.02 15.67 11.17
C ASP A 637 22.92 16.04 10.16
N LYS A 638 22.15 17.07 10.47
CA LYS A 638 21.08 17.60 9.61
C LYS A 638 21.54 17.86 8.17
N ILE A 639 22.80 18.24 7.93
CA ILE A 639 23.28 18.60 6.59
C ILE A 639 23.30 17.38 5.66
N LYS A 640 23.51 16.18 6.21
CA LYS A 640 23.50 14.92 5.44
C LYS A 640 22.10 14.40 5.14
N LEU A 641 21.07 14.89 5.85
CA LEU A 641 19.69 14.44 5.67
C LEU A 641 19.02 15.05 4.44
N GLN A 642 18.33 14.21 3.68
CA GLN A 642 17.34 14.64 2.69
C GLN A 642 15.99 15.01 3.36
N THR A 643 15.68 14.36 4.49
CA THR A 643 14.46 14.51 5.30
C THR A 643 14.54 15.67 6.29
N GLN A 644 15.02 16.84 5.85
CA GLN A 644 15.26 17.98 6.74
C GLN A 644 13.97 18.54 7.38
N MET A 645 12.84 18.48 6.68
CA MET A 645 11.53 18.90 7.22
C MET A 645 11.06 17.96 8.33
N GLN A 646 11.26 16.65 8.19
CA GLN A 646 10.94 15.66 9.21
C GLN A 646 11.86 15.81 10.43
N TYR A 647 13.16 16.05 10.20
CA TYR A 647 14.10 16.42 11.25
C TYR A 647 13.66 17.68 12.00
N ASP A 648 13.25 18.74 11.29
CA ASP A 648 12.78 19.99 11.90
C ASP A 648 11.48 19.81 12.68
N TYR A 649 10.58 18.93 12.23
CA TYR A 649 9.40 18.57 13.01
C TYR A 649 9.74 17.78 14.29
N LEU A 650 10.71 16.84 14.21
CA LEU A 650 11.23 16.14 15.39
C LEU A 650 11.94 17.10 16.35
N GLN A 651 12.71 18.08 15.85
CA GLN A 651 13.32 19.13 16.66
C GLN A 651 12.25 19.93 17.41
N VAL A 652 11.20 20.38 16.72
CA VAL A 652 10.06 21.09 17.34
C VAL A 652 9.40 20.23 18.42
N TYR A 653 9.19 18.94 18.15
CA TYR A 653 8.60 18.00 19.12
C TYR A 653 9.47 17.82 20.36
N LEU A 654 10.78 17.59 20.19
CA LEU A 654 11.75 17.43 21.28
C LEU A 654 11.95 18.73 22.08
N ASP A 655 11.87 19.89 21.43
CA ASP A 655 11.97 21.19 22.08
C ASP A 655 10.85 21.43 23.11
N PHE A 656 9.67 20.82 22.97
CA PHE A 656 8.64 20.85 24.01
C PHE A 656 9.09 20.15 25.31
N TYR A 657 9.89 19.09 25.22
CA TYR A 657 10.39 18.33 26.38
C TYR A 657 11.63 18.96 27.02
N GLU A 658 12.52 19.55 26.20
CA GLU A 658 13.67 20.33 26.65
C GLU A 658 13.29 21.74 27.15
N GLY A 659 12.09 22.24 26.82
CA GLY A 659 11.63 23.59 27.19
C GLY A 659 12.13 24.70 26.26
N ASN A 660 12.65 24.36 25.08
CA ASN A 660 13.27 25.25 24.10
C ASN A 660 12.22 26.00 23.22
N VAL A 661 11.24 26.62 23.88
CA VAL A 661 10.01 27.23 23.29
C VAL A 661 10.30 28.19 22.13
N GLU A 662 11.32 29.04 22.22
CA GLU A 662 11.65 29.99 21.14
C GLU A 662 12.25 29.31 19.89
N ARG A 663 13.02 28.23 20.07
CA ARG A 663 13.56 27.43 18.95
C ARG A 663 12.41 26.67 18.27
N ALA A 664 11.55 26.02 19.04
CA ALA A 664 10.33 25.38 18.55
C ALA A 664 9.46 26.36 17.75
N ARG A 665 9.20 27.56 18.29
CA ARG A 665 8.38 28.59 17.63
C ARG A 665 9.01 29.04 16.31
N LYS A 666 10.33 29.31 16.29
CA LYS A 666 11.04 29.77 15.10
C LYS A 666 10.98 28.74 13.97
N ILE A 667 11.21 27.47 14.28
CA ILE A 667 11.18 26.39 13.28
C ILE A 667 9.75 26.16 12.79
N ALA A 668 8.77 26.03 13.71
CA ALA A 668 7.39 25.75 13.32
C ALA A 668 6.74 26.90 12.53
N ALA A 669 7.09 28.15 12.82
CA ALA A 669 6.64 29.30 12.03
C ALA A 669 7.17 29.26 10.57
N GLY A 670 8.39 28.73 10.34
CA GLY A 670 8.97 28.61 9.00
C GLY A 670 8.20 27.68 8.05
N TYR A 671 7.45 26.71 8.60
CA TYR A 671 6.62 25.77 7.86
C TYR A 671 5.11 26.04 7.98
N ALA A 672 4.71 27.13 8.65
CA ALA A 672 3.31 27.43 8.93
C ALA A 672 2.46 27.67 7.66
N ASP A 673 3.07 28.01 6.52
CA ASP A 673 2.40 28.19 5.23
C ASP A 673 2.89 27.21 4.16
N TYR A 674 3.41 26.05 4.56
CA TYR A 674 3.84 24.99 3.64
C TYR A 674 2.68 24.56 2.70
N PRO A 675 2.91 24.29 1.40
CA PRO A 675 1.79 24.10 0.46
C PRO A 675 1.05 22.77 0.64
N VAL A 676 1.72 21.72 1.13
CA VAL A 676 1.06 20.44 1.45
C VAL A 676 0.38 20.52 2.81
N GLN A 677 -0.93 20.32 2.81
CA GLN A 677 -1.80 20.51 3.97
C GLN A 677 -1.36 19.67 5.18
N HIS A 678 -1.00 18.41 4.99
CA HIS A 678 -0.59 17.50 6.07
C HIS A 678 0.55 18.04 6.94
N TRP A 679 1.60 18.58 6.31
CA TRP A 679 2.74 19.16 7.02
C TRP A 679 2.41 20.55 7.59
N ARG A 680 1.70 21.38 6.81
CA ARG A 680 1.21 22.69 7.24
C ARG A 680 0.37 22.60 8.52
N GLU A 681 -0.51 21.62 8.62
CA GLU A 681 -1.34 21.38 9.81
C GLU A 681 -0.51 20.94 11.00
N ARG A 682 0.42 19.98 10.83
CA ARG A 682 1.35 19.55 11.90
C ARG A 682 2.13 20.72 12.50
N PHE A 683 2.68 21.62 11.67
CA PHE A 683 3.43 22.78 12.16
C PHE A 683 2.53 23.89 12.74
N ARG A 684 1.36 24.18 12.16
CA ARG A 684 0.38 25.13 12.74
C ARG A 684 -0.17 24.65 14.09
N GLU A 685 -0.37 23.35 14.24
CA GLU A 685 -0.74 22.74 15.52
C GLU A 685 0.35 23.00 16.57
N ALA A 686 1.62 22.74 16.25
CA ALA A 686 2.75 23.04 17.15
C ALA A 686 2.83 24.54 17.53
N VAL A 687 2.66 25.46 16.59
CA VAL A 687 2.58 26.92 16.89
C VAL A 687 1.42 27.22 17.85
N THR A 688 0.27 26.56 17.68
CA THR A 688 -0.90 26.72 18.56
C THR A 688 -0.61 26.25 19.99
N TYR A 689 0.24 25.23 20.19
CA TYR A 689 0.67 24.78 21.52
C TYR A 689 1.67 25.73 22.22
N LEU A 690 2.33 26.65 21.50
CA LEU A 690 3.37 27.55 22.02
C LEU A 690 2.85 28.93 22.49
N SER A 691 1.53 29.09 22.60
CA SER A 691 0.85 30.34 22.99
C SER A 691 0.27 30.30 24.43
N PRO A 692 0.31 31.40 25.23
CA PRO A 692 -0.20 31.44 26.61
C PRO A 692 -1.75 31.56 26.71
N LEU A 693 -2.31 31.35 27.90
CA LEU A 693 -3.75 31.29 28.19
C LEU A 693 -4.16 32.14 29.42
N PRO A 694 -5.42 32.63 29.51
CA PRO A 694 -5.92 33.45 30.62
C PRO A 694 -6.58 32.66 31.77
N SER A 695 -6.54 33.21 33.00
CA SER A 695 -6.98 32.56 34.25
C SER A 695 -8.40 32.96 34.72
N PRO A 696 -9.17 32.07 35.39
CA PRO A 696 -10.47 32.38 36.00
C PRO A 696 -10.50 32.36 37.55
N ASP A 697 -11.42 33.13 38.15
CA ASP A 697 -11.49 33.45 39.60
C ASP A 697 -12.71 32.79 40.32
N ARG A 698 -12.67 32.54 41.65
CA ARG A 698 -13.78 31.92 42.44
C ARG A 698 -13.79 32.27 43.95
N ARG A 699 -14.99 32.30 44.57
CA ARG A 699 -15.32 32.41 46.04
C ARG A 699 -16.71 31.75 46.28
N GLY A 700 -17.22 31.41 47.48
CA GLY A 700 -16.70 31.40 48.86
C GLY A 700 -17.81 31.70 49.91
N ALA A 701 -18.14 30.77 50.84
CA ALA A 701 -19.18 30.93 51.90
C ALA A 701 -19.02 29.89 53.06
N GLY A 702 -19.61 30.15 54.25
CA GLY A 702 -19.54 29.27 55.44
C GLY A 702 -20.82 29.27 56.32
N GLY A 703 -20.80 28.61 57.50
CA GLY A 703 -21.93 28.52 58.46
C GLY A 703 -21.64 27.62 59.71
N GLU A 704 -22.39 27.82 60.81
CA GLU A 704 -22.08 27.44 62.22
C GLU A 704 -22.62 26.07 62.73
N VAL A 705 -22.26 25.63 63.97
CA VAL A 705 -22.53 24.28 64.53
C VAL A 705 -23.02 24.23 66.02
N SER A 706 -24.06 23.40 66.26
CA SER A 706 -24.80 23.12 67.52
C SER A 706 -24.08 22.28 68.59
N THR A 707 -24.52 22.34 69.87
CA THR A 707 -23.82 21.93 71.11
C THR A 707 -24.04 20.50 71.64
N GLU A 708 -23.05 19.61 71.45
CA GLU A 708 -22.87 18.33 72.18
C GLU A 708 -21.38 18.14 72.56
N PRO A 709 -21.03 17.23 73.49
CA PRO A 709 -19.64 16.79 73.70
C PRO A 709 -19.12 16.11 72.44
N GLY A 710 -18.02 16.62 71.88
CA GLY A 710 -17.48 16.10 70.64
C GLY A 710 -16.01 16.44 70.50
N VAL A 711 -15.32 15.62 69.72
CA VAL A 711 -14.06 15.99 69.07
C VAL A 711 -14.25 15.80 67.58
N ASP A 712 -14.05 16.88 66.84
CA ASP A 712 -13.94 16.86 65.39
C ASP A 712 -12.75 17.75 65.02
N PHE A 713 -12.13 17.50 63.88
CA PHE A 713 -11.06 18.38 63.41
C PHE A 713 -11.06 18.45 61.91
N LYS A 714 -10.66 19.63 61.44
CA LYS A 714 -10.42 19.89 60.03
C LYS A 714 -9.00 20.35 59.85
N ILE A 715 -8.46 20.08 58.68
CA ILE A 715 -7.16 20.58 58.28
C ILE A 715 -7.41 21.69 57.26
N GLU A 716 -7.25 22.93 57.70
CA GLU A 716 -7.41 24.12 56.87
C GLU A 716 -6.10 24.89 56.83
N ALA A 717 -5.67 25.32 55.63
CA ALA A 717 -4.46 26.12 55.40
C ALA A 717 -3.15 25.58 56.07
N GLY A 718 -3.01 24.27 56.24
CA GLY A 718 -1.84 23.66 56.88
C GLY A 718 -1.85 23.70 58.41
N ARG A 719 -3.01 23.98 59.02
CA ARG A 719 -3.26 23.92 60.46
C ARG A 719 -4.30 22.87 60.78
N ILE A 720 -4.16 22.26 61.96
CA ILE A 720 -5.17 21.40 62.56
C ILE A 720 -6.11 22.33 63.32
N GLU A 721 -7.29 22.56 62.75
CA GLU A 721 -8.39 23.29 63.37
C GLU A 721 -9.23 22.28 64.16
N LEU A 722 -8.94 22.17 65.46
CA LEU A 722 -9.54 21.21 66.37
C LEU A 722 -10.76 21.82 67.07
N ASP A 723 -11.95 21.32 66.76
CA ASP A 723 -13.20 21.67 67.45
C ASP A 723 -13.47 20.61 68.53
N TYR A 724 -13.49 21.03 69.80
CA TYR A 724 -13.66 20.12 70.93
C TYR A 724 -14.62 20.69 71.97
N ARG A 725 -15.42 19.85 72.60
CA ARG A 725 -16.36 20.26 73.65
C ARG A 725 -16.41 19.22 74.76
N ASN A 726 -16.32 19.70 76.01
CA ASN A 726 -16.27 18.91 77.23
C ASN A 726 -15.10 17.88 77.26
N LEU A 727 -13.93 18.29 76.76
CA LEU A 727 -12.68 17.51 76.76
C LEU A 727 -11.52 18.37 77.28
N SER A 728 -10.62 17.78 78.06
CA SER A 728 -9.48 18.47 78.70
C SER A 728 -8.09 18.09 78.13
N ALA A 729 -8.02 17.06 77.28
CA ALA A 729 -6.80 16.65 76.57
C ALA A 729 -7.15 15.82 75.32
N CYS A 730 -6.26 15.84 74.32
CA CYS A 730 -6.26 14.91 73.19
C CYS A 730 -4.84 14.49 72.82
N GLN A 731 -4.70 13.35 72.17
CA GLN A 731 -3.45 12.90 71.56
C GLN A 731 -3.55 12.98 70.04
N ILE A 732 -2.55 13.56 69.38
CA ILE A 732 -2.45 13.69 67.92
C ILE A 732 -1.33 12.79 67.41
N SER A 733 -1.64 11.90 66.47
CA SER A 733 -0.73 10.93 65.86
C SER A 733 -0.54 11.21 64.37
N TYR A 734 0.72 11.23 63.90
CA TYR A 734 1.09 11.56 62.52
C TYR A 734 1.61 10.34 61.76
N TYR A 735 1.04 10.07 60.59
CA TYR A 735 1.39 8.94 59.72
C TYR A 735 1.72 9.44 58.30
N PRO A 736 3.00 9.56 57.91
CA PRO A 736 3.39 9.85 56.53
C PRO A 736 2.94 8.72 55.60
N MET A 737 2.36 9.08 54.44
CA MET A 737 1.79 8.12 53.50
C MET A 737 2.46 8.15 52.13
N ASP A 738 2.80 6.97 51.62
CA ASP A 738 3.00 6.77 50.18
C ASP A 738 1.63 6.77 49.48
N ILE A 739 1.21 7.97 49.08
CA ILE A 739 -0.05 8.21 48.38
C ILE A 739 -0.12 7.47 47.03
N GLU A 740 1.01 7.23 46.36
CA GLU A 740 0.99 6.54 45.07
C GLU A 740 0.71 5.05 45.25
N LEU A 741 1.35 4.41 46.23
CA LEU A 741 1.12 3.00 46.56
C LEU A 741 -0.33 2.79 47.04
N LEU A 742 -0.84 3.68 47.92
CA LEU A 742 -2.22 3.61 48.39
C LEU A 742 -3.21 3.79 47.24
N PHE A 743 -3.06 4.83 46.43
CA PHE A 743 -3.90 5.08 45.27
C PHE A 743 -3.87 3.92 44.26
N SER A 744 -2.71 3.29 44.05
CA SER A 744 -2.56 2.15 43.12
C SER A 744 -3.27 0.88 43.59
N ARG A 745 -3.48 0.73 44.90
CA ARG A 745 -4.22 -0.39 45.52
C ARG A 745 -5.72 -0.08 45.66
N HIS A 746 -6.06 1.17 45.95
CA HIS A 746 -7.42 1.61 46.31
C HIS A 746 -7.80 2.95 45.64
N PRO A 747 -7.98 3.01 44.30
CA PRO A 747 -8.09 4.29 43.58
C PRO A 747 -9.40 5.08 43.85
N PHE A 748 -10.48 4.38 44.24
CA PHE A 748 -11.83 4.94 44.40
C PHE A 748 -12.33 4.92 45.86
N VAL A 749 -11.45 4.71 46.85
CA VAL A 749 -11.87 4.64 48.26
C VAL A 749 -12.12 6.04 48.81
N LYS A 750 -13.41 6.35 49.00
CA LYS A 750 -13.84 7.50 49.80
C LYS A 750 -13.73 7.18 51.28
N GLN A 751 -12.78 7.83 51.96
CA GLN A 751 -12.86 8.21 53.39
C GLN A 751 -13.29 7.13 54.42
N GLU A 752 -13.09 5.84 54.16
CA GLU A 752 -13.17 4.81 55.21
C GLU A 752 -11.76 4.57 55.76
N THR A 753 -11.47 5.22 56.89
CA THR A 753 -10.17 5.20 57.58
C THR A 753 -9.95 3.96 58.47
N GLU A 754 -10.86 2.98 58.43
CA GLU A 754 -10.83 1.80 59.31
C GLU A 754 -9.71 0.80 58.95
N ASP A 755 -9.31 0.73 57.67
CA ASP A 755 -8.26 -0.18 57.17
C ASP A 755 -6.81 0.21 57.58
N PHE A 756 -6.58 1.38 58.20
CA PHE A 756 -5.24 1.83 58.61
C PHE A 756 -4.76 1.23 59.95
N SER A 757 -5.48 0.26 60.50
CA SER A 757 -5.36 -0.26 61.87
C SER A 757 -4.08 -1.06 62.21
N PHE A 758 -3.06 -1.07 61.33
CA PHE A 758 -1.82 -1.86 61.48
C PHE A 758 -0.51 -1.04 61.41
N ILE A 759 -0.57 0.29 61.26
CA ILE A 759 0.62 1.15 61.13
C ILE A 759 0.95 1.80 62.49
N ARG A 760 2.24 1.93 62.84
CA ARG A 760 2.68 2.75 63.99
C ARG A 760 2.85 4.22 63.55
N PRO A 761 2.43 5.22 64.36
CA PRO A 761 2.66 6.61 64.03
C PRO A 761 4.16 6.93 64.07
N ASN A 762 4.60 7.81 63.17
CA ASN A 762 5.99 8.29 63.16
C ASN A 762 6.24 9.29 64.29
N GLU A 763 5.17 9.96 64.76
CA GLU A 763 5.22 10.92 65.86
C GLU A 763 3.84 11.02 66.53
N THR A 764 3.83 11.22 67.84
CA THR A 764 2.64 11.44 68.65
C THR A 764 2.84 12.64 69.57
N ALA A 765 1.85 13.54 69.65
CA ALA A 765 1.88 14.73 70.49
C ALA A 765 0.63 14.78 71.38
N ASP A 766 0.84 14.82 72.70
CA ASP A 766 -0.23 15.02 73.67
C ASP A 766 -0.49 16.53 73.85
N ILE A 767 -1.73 16.95 73.63
CA ILE A 767 -2.18 18.33 73.65
C ILE A 767 -3.17 18.53 74.80
N SER A 768 -2.83 19.41 75.74
CA SER A 768 -3.77 19.89 76.76
C SER A 768 -4.79 20.82 76.14
N LEU A 769 -6.08 20.56 76.36
CA LEU A 769 -7.18 21.34 75.79
C LEU A 769 -7.71 22.35 76.82
N PRO A 770 -7.63 23.67 76.56
CA PRO A 770 -8.16 24.69 77.47
C PRO A 770 -9.66 24.53 77.71
N THR A 771 -10.06 24.36 78.97
CA THR A 771 -11.46 24.13 79.37
C THR A 771 -12.36 25.37 79.25
N ASP A 772 -11.78 26.54 78.99
CA ASP A 772 -12.46 27.82 78.68
C ASP A 772 -12.75 28.00 77.19
N LYS A 773 -12.28 27.09 76.32
CA LYS A 773 -12.41 27.17 74.87
C LYS A 773 -13.07 25.92 74.30
N ASN A 774 -13.57 26.05 73.09
CA ASN A 774 -14.21 24.97 72.31
C ASN A 774 -13.54 24.72 70.96
N HIS A 775 -12.39 25.37 70.73
CA HIS A 775 -11.65 25.36 69.47
C HIS A 775 -10.17 25.65 69.74
N LEU A 776 -9.27 25.02 68.99
CA LEU A 776 -7.80 25.18 69.09
C LEU A 776 -7.16 24.96 67.70
N SER A 777 -6.55 26.02 67.17
CA SER A 777 -5.72 25.96 65.96
C SER A 777 -4.30 25.56 66.34
N LEU A 778 -3.76 24.52 65.69
CA LEU A 778 -2.38 24.04 65.85
C LEU A 778 -1.67 24.04 64.48
N GLU A 779 -0.44 24.54 64.41
CA GLU A 779 0.35 24.44 63.17
C GLU A 779 0.89 23.01 62.99
N ILE A 780 0.77 22.46 61.78
CA ILE A 780 1.46 21.21 61.42
C ILE A 780 2.97 21.47 61.44
N ALA A 781 3.71 20.61 62.14
CA ALA A 781 5.16 20.74 62.29
C ALA A 781 5.88 20.90 60.94
N GLU A 782 6.85 21.81 60.88
CA GLU A 782 7.47 22.28 59.62
C GLU A 782 7.98 21.15 58.71
N LYS A 783 8.52 20.08 59.31
CA LYS A 783 8.99 18.84 58.63
C LYS A 783 7.91 18.07 57.85
N PHE A 784 6.63 18.35 58.08
CA PHE A 784 5.51 17.70 57.39
C PHE A 784 4.71 18.66 56.48
N ARG A 785 5.11 19.93 56.36
CA ARG A 785 4.35 20.98 55.64
C ARG A 785 4.08 20.68 54.16
N ASN A 786 4.87 19.81 53.53
CA ASN A 786 4.71 19.34 52.13
C ASN A 786 4.47 17.82 52.03
N ALA A 787 4.17 17.13 53.13
CA ALA A 787 4.00 15.67 53.16
C ALA A 787 2.52 15.28 53.23
N ASN A 788 2.13 14.24 52.50
CA ASN A 788 0.81 13.63 52.67
C ASN A 788 0.79 12.83 53.97
N LEU A 789 -0.05 13.26 54.92
CA LEU A 789 -0.19 12.63 56.24
C LEU A 789 -1.59 12.05 56.40
N MET A 790 -1.73 10.96 57.12
CA MET A 790 -2.93 10.76 57.94
C MET A 790 -2.64 11.34 59.32
N ILE A 791 -3.55 12.18 59.80
CA ILE A 791 -3.54 12.71 61.17
C ILE A 791 -4.67 12.01 61.91
N GLU A 792 -4.41 11.59 63.14
CA GLU A 792 -5.35 10.89 63.99
C GLU A 792 -5.41 11.54 65.36
N ILE A 793 -6.61 11.86 65.82
CA ILE A 793 -6.85 12.50 67.11
C ILE A 793 -7.68 11.54 67.98
N THR A 794 -7.14 11.25 69.17
CA THR A 794 -7.80 10.42 70.18
C THR A 794 -8.08 11.25 71.43
N ALA A 795 -9.35 11.31 71.85
CA ALA A 795 -9.78 12.07 73.03
C ALA A 795 -11.04 11.46 73.65
N GLY A 796 -11.08 11.30 74.97
CA GLY A 796 -12.28 10.82 75.68
C GLY A 796 -12.82 9.45 75.24
N GLY A 797 -11.95 8.56 74.72
CA GLY A 797 -12.34 7.27 74.14
C GLY A 797 -12.85 7.34 72.69
N MET A 798 -12.99 8.53 72.12
CA MET A 798 -13.29 8.75 70.71
C MET A 798 -12.01 8.82 69.89
N LYS A 799 -12.06 8.24 68.68
CA LYS A 799 -11.00 8.28 67.67
C LYS A 799 -11.52 8.94 66.40
N ARG A 800 -10.75 9.85 65.83
CA ARG A 800 -11.02 10.51 64.54
C ARG A 800 -9.73 10.55 63.72
N SER A 801 -9.79 10.15 62.45
CA SER A 801 -8.62 10.15 61.57
C SER A 801 -8.98 10.82 60.24
N GLN A 802 -8.16 11.77 59.80
CA GLN A 802 -8.35 12.55 58.58
C GLN A 802 -7.05 12.59 57.76
N VAL A 803 -7.19 12.50 56.44
CA VAL A 803 -6.06 12.59 55.51
C VAL A 803 -5.77 14.06 55.18
N CYS A 804 -4.55 14.49 55.46
CA CYS A 804 -3.95 15.75 55.05
C CYS A 804 -3.25 15.58 53.69
N TYR A 805 -3.83 16.15 52.63
CA TYR A 805 -3.13 16.32 51.36
C TYR A 805 -2.36 17.65 51.37
N ALA A 806 -1.17 17.67 51.97
CA ALA A 806 -0.34 18.87 51.96
C ALA A 806 0.23 19.09 50.54
N ASN A 807 -0.28 20.10 49.85
CA ASN A 807 0.12 20.40 48.48
C ASN A 807 -0.05 21.90 48.18
N ALA A 808 0.78 22.42 47.28
CA ALA A 808 0.67 23.77 46.71
C ALA A 808 0.00 23.75 45.31
N LEU A 809 -0.74 22.68 44.99
CA LEU A 809 -1.27 22.39 43.67
C LEU A 809 -2.73 22.79 43.54
N THR A 810 -2.98 23.89 42.83
CA THR A 810 -4.30 24.21 42.31
C THR A 810 -4.63 23.28 41.13
N VAL A 811 -5.55 22.35 41.36
CA VAL A 811 -6.04 21.41 40.34
C VAL A 811 -7.46 21.77 39.93
N GLN A 812 -7.65 22.03 38.64
CA GLN A 812 -8.95 22.27 38.03
C GLN A 812 -9.25 21.18 36.99
N MET A 813 -10.40 20.53 37.15
CA MET A 813 -10.95 19.57 36.19
C MET A 813 -11.71 20.30 35.08
N ILE A 814 -11.44 19.93 33.83
CA ILE A 814 -12.18 20.38 32.66
C ILE A 814 -12.92 19.17 32.09
N GLU A 815 -13.90 18.67 32.87
CA GLU A 815 -14.59 17.38 32.67
C GLU A 815 -15.07 17.18 31.22
N ASN A 816 -15.74 18.21 30.68
CA ASN A 816 -16.28 18.27 29.32
C ASN A 816 -15.23 18.12 28.18
N TYR A 817 -13.94 18.18 28.50
CA TYR A 817 -12.82 18.10 27.57
C TYR A 817 -11.79 17.02 27.96
N GLY A 818 -12.04 16.17 28.96
CA GLY A 818 -11.09 15.11 29.36
C GLY A 818 -9.74 15.63 29.87
N LEU A 819 -9.64 16.92 30.19
CA LEU A 819 -8.40 17.62 30.55
C LEU A 819 -8.38 17.97 32.04
N ILE A 820 -7.20 17.83 32.64
CA ILE A 820 -6.85 18.36 33.96
C ILE A 820 -5.82 19.47 33.78
N THR A 821 -6.00 20.59 34.50
CA THR A 821 -5.03 21.69 34.61
C THR A 821 -4.49 21.73 36.03
N VAL A 822 -3.17 21.79 36.16
CA VAL A 822 -2.41 21.83 37.41
C VAL A 822 -1.53 23.08 37.42
N SER A 823 -1.65 23.91 38.45
CA SER A 823 -0.86 25.13 38.62
C SER A 823 -0.52 25.37 40.10
N THR A 824 0.53 26.14 40.36
CA THR A 824 0.74 26.80 41.66
C THR A 824 0.04 28.18 41.66
N GLU A 825 0.27 29.03 42.67
CA GLU A 825 -0.45 30.32 42.89
C GLU A 825 -0.45 31.31 41.71
N GLN A 826 0.36 31.09 40.67
CA GLN A 826 0.28 31.84 39.40
C GLN A 826 0.93 31.16 38.18
N LYS A 827 1.59 30.00 38.33
CA LYS A 827 2.36 29.36 37.25
C LYS A 827 1.86 27.94 36.98
N PRO A 828 1.85 27.47 35.72
CA PRO A 828 1.56 26.07 35.43
C PRO A 828 2.57 25.13 36.09
N ALA A 829 2.09 24.04 36.69
CA ALA A 829 2.93 23.01 37.25
C ALA A 829 3.34 22.06 36.12
N VAL A 830 4.51 22.32 35.53
CA VAL A 830 5.08 21.55 34.41
C VAL A 830 5.75 20.27 34.96
N LYS A 831 5.61 19.13 34.26
CA LYS A 831 6.16 17.82 34.66
C LYS A 831 5.64 17.28 36.01
N ALA A 832 4.45 17.69 36.45
CA ALA A 832 3.72 16.99 37.52
C ALA A 832 3.26 15.62 37.00
N TYR A 833 3.56 14.55 37.73
CA TYR A 833 3.14 13.19 37.40
C TYR A 833 1.65 13.00 37.68
N ILE A 834 0.97 12.29 36.78
CA ILE A 834 -0.46 12.02 36.86
C ILE A 834 -0.71 10.53 36.60
N LYS A 835 -1.51 9.92 37.46
CA LYS A 835 -1.88 8.49 37.40
C LYS A 835 -3.40 8.35 37.46
N VAL A 836 -3.97 7.64 36.48
CA VAL A 836 -5.41 7.54 36.25
C VAL A 836 -5.86 6.09 36.33
N TYR A 837 -6.87 5.83 37.14
CA TYR A 837 -7.63 4.58 37.15
C TYR A 837 -9.06 4.85 36.67
N ALA A 838 -9.61 3.87 35.96
CA ALA A 838 -11.00 3.86 35.54
C ALA A 838 -11.77 2.79 36.32
N LYS A 839 -12.95 3.18 36.82
CA LYS A 839 -13.99 2.23 37.18
C LYS A 839 -14.82 2.00 35.93
N MET A 840 -14.88 0.76 35.47
CA MET A 840 -15.64 0.33 34.30
C MET A 840 -17.10 0.05 34.66
N LYS A 841 -17.99 0.08 33.66
CA LYS A 841 -19.45 -0.13 33.80
C LYS A 841 -19.84 -1.53 34.29
N ASP A 842 -18.93 -2.50 34.19
CA ASP A 842 -19.06 -3.85 34.75
C ASP A 842 -18.62 -3.93 36.23
N GLY A 843 -18.18 -2.81 36.81
CA GLY A 843 -17.66 -2.71 38.17
C GLY A 843 -16.15 -2.92 38.30
N ALA A 844 -15.45 -3.33 37.24
CA ALA A 844 -14.00 -3.55 37.30
C ALA A 844 -13.24 -2.23 37.51
N VAL A 845 -12.34 -2.20 38.49
CA VAL A 845 -11.38 -1.09 38.66
C VAL A 845 -10.08 -1.47 37.98
N VAL A 846 -9.74 -0.76 36.92
CA VAL A 846 -8.52 -0.99 36.14
C VAL A 846 -7.68 0.27 36.08
N PHE A 847 -6.37 0.11 35.99
CA PHE A 847 -5.51 1.21 35.57
C PHE A 847 -5.91 1.66 34.16
N TYR A 848 -5.92 2.96 33.92
CA TYR A 848 -6.32 3.53 32.63
C TYR A 848 -5.16 4.20 31.90
N LYS A 849 -4.50 5.19 32.54
CA LYS A 849 -3.41 5.96 31.93
C LYS A 849 -2.51 6.61 32.96
N ASP A 850 -1.23 6.82 32.65
CA ASP A 850 -0.32 7.67 33.42
C ASP A 850 0.54 8.55 32.49
N GLY A 851 1.19 9.56 33.06
CA GLY A 851 2.06 10.48 32.33
C GLY A 851 2.32 11.78 33.09
N TYR A 852 2.70 12.84 32.37
CA TYR A 852 3.13 14.11 32.96
C TYR A 852 2.40 15.31 32.36
N THR A 853 2.27 16.39 33.14
CA THR A 853 1.73 17.66 32.63
C THR A 853 2.66 18.34 31.63
N ASP A 854 2.07 18.92 30.59
CA ASP A 854 2.74 19.70 29.55
C ASP A 854 3.28 21.06 30.05
N LEU A 855 3.87 21.86 29.16
CA LEU A 855 4.37 23.21 29.44
C LEU A 855 3.26 24.20 29.91
N ARG A 856 1.99 23.83 29.80
CA ARG A 856 0.81 24.59 30.23
C ARG A 856 0.17 23.99 31.49
N GLY A 857 0.84 23.03 32.15
CA GLY A 857 0.33 22.34 33.32
C GLY A 857 -0.86 21.43 33.01
N ARG A 858 -1.04 21.02 31.75
CA ARG A 858 -2.19 20.24 31.27
C ARG A 858 -1.84 18.78 31.05
N PHE A 859 -2.83 17.92 31.28
CA PHE A 859 -2.77 16.51 30.92
C PHE A 859 -4.14 16.04 30.42
N ASP A 860 -4.14 15.13 29.46
CA ASP A 860 -5.33 14.45 28.96
C ASP A 860 -5.45 13.09 29.64
N TYR A 861 -6.39 13.02 30.59
CA TYR A 861 -6.66 11.83 31.39
C TYR A 861 -7.63 10.86 30.72
N ALA A 862 -8.30 11.26 29.63
CA ALA A 862 -9.38 10.49 29.00
C ALA A 862 -8.95 9.83 27.68
N SER A 863 -8.05 10.42 26.92
CA SER A 863 -7.61 9.91 25.62
C SER A 863 -6.62 8.76 25.72
N VAL A 864 -7.00 7.61 25.14
CA VAL A 864 -6.20 6.44 24.80
C VAL A 864 -6.61 5.97 23.40
N SER A 865 -5.75 5.28 22.66
CA SER A 865 -6.03 4.82 21.27
C SER A 865 -6.93 3.58 21.17
N THR A 866 -7.77 3.32 22.19
CA THR A 866 -8.64 2.15 22.32
C THR A 866 -10.09 2.57 22.59
N ASP A 867 -11.05 1.65 22.39
CA ASP A 867 -12.48 1.88 22.67
C ASP A 867 -12.81 1.84 24.19
N ASP A 868 -11.79 1.96 25.07
CA ASP A 868 -11.93 1.77 26.51
C ASP A 868 -12.77 2.84 27.19
N LEU A 869 -12.70 4.09 26.70
CA LEU A 869 -13.46 5.21 27.27
C LEU A 869 -14.97 4.95 27.29
N ASP A 870 -15.50 4.26 26.28
CA ASP A 870 -16.93 3.92 26.20
C ASP A 870 -17.39 2.97 27.30
N ARG A 871 -16.46 2.29 27.97
CA ARG A 871 -16.71 1.36 29.07
C ARG A 871 -16.51 2.00 30.45
N VAL A 872 -16.01 3.23 30.53
CA VAL A 872 -15.77 3.93 31.80
C VAL A 872 -17.07 4.44 32.42
N GLU A 873 -17.25 4.18 33.72
CA GLU A 873 -18.26 4.80 34.59
C GLU A 873 -17.69 6.07 35.26
N LYS A 874 -16.45 5.99 35.75
CA LYS A 874 -15.81 7.04 36.55
C LYS A 874 -14.28 6.97 36.47
N PHE A 875 -13.60 8.10 36.60
CA PHE A 875 -12.14 8.17 36.76
C PHE A 875 -11.75 8.59 38.17
N ALA A 876 -10.63 8.05 38.63
CA ALA A 876 -9.86 8.54 39.76
C ALA A 876 -8.46 8.94 39.25
N ILE A 877 -7.99 10.10 39.68
CA ILE A 877 -6.79 10.76 39.15
C ILE A 877 -5.94 11.23 40.33
N LEU A 878 -4.75 10.67 40.47
CA LEU A 878 -3.70 11.14 41.35
C LEU A 878 -2.83 12.16 40.60
N VAL A 879 -2.49 13.26 41.26
CA VAL A 879 -1.52 14.26 40.79
C VAL A 879 -0.37 14.32 41.81
N LEU A 880 0.86 14.30 41.34
CA LEU A 880 2.08 14.26 42.14
C LEU A 880 3.14 15.24 41.61
N SER A 881 3.79 15.95 42.52
CA SER A 881 4.98 16.76 42.27
C SER A 881 5.95 16.58 43.42
N GLU A 882 7.22 16.32 43.12
CA GLU A 882 8.30 16.24 44.13
C GLU A 882 8.46 17.56 44.91
N GLU A 883 8.19 18.70 44.27
CA GLU A 883 8.36 20.04 44.84
C GLU A 883 7.07 20.55 45.55
N TYR A 884 5.90 20.17 45.04
CA TYR A 884 4.61 20.79 45.42
C TYR A 884 3.60 19.84 46.08
N GLY A 885 3.98 18.60 46.39
CA GLY A 885 3.12 17.61 47.05
C GLY A 885 2.18 16.88 46.09
N GLY A 886 1.08 16.32 46.60
CA GLY A 886 0.15 15.54 45.78
C GLY A 886 -1.28 15.53 46.27
N LEU A 887 -2.21 15.20 45.38
CA LEU A 887 -3.65 15.11 45.68
C LEU A 887 -4.37 14.13 44.76
N ILE A 888 -5.56 13.68 45.17
CA ILE A 888 -6.44 12.84 44.36
C ILE A 888 -7.72 13.61 43.99
N ARG A 889 -8.23 13.39 42.77
CA ARG A 889 -9.53 13.84 42.29
C ARG A 889 -10.27 12.70 41.62
N GLU A 890 -11.56 12.59 41.90
CA GLU A 890 -12.47 11.79 41.10
C GLU A 890 -13.19 12.68 40.08
N THR A 891 -13.46 12.17 38.89
CA THR A 891 -14.24 12.86 37.85
C THR A 891 -15.12 11.86 37.10
N LEU A 892 -16.21 12.34 36.53
CA LEU A 892 -16.94 11.59 35.51
C LEU A 892 -16.14 11.59 34.20
N PRO A 893 -16.35 10.59 33.32
CA PRO A 893 -15.82 10.65 31.96
C PRO A 893 -16.42 11.84 31.20
N PRO A 894 -15.69 12.42 30.23
CA PRO A 894 -16.19 13.51 29.42
C PRO A 894 -17.50 13.14 28.69
N LYS A 895 -18.42 14.10 28.62
CA LYS A 895 -19.60 14.00 27.73
C LYS A 895 -19.14 14.12 26.28
N ARG A 896 -19.76 13.35 25.38
CA ARG A 896 -19.59 13.44 23.92
C ARG A 896 -20.60 14.42 23.33
#